data_AF-A0A935YP10-F1
#
_entry.id   AF-A0A935YP10-F1
#
_cell.length_a   1.000
_cell.length_b   1.000
_cell.length_c   1.000
_cell.angle_alpha   90.00
_cell.angle_beta   90.00
_cell.angle_gamma   90.00
#
_symmetry.space_group_name_H-M   'P 1'
#
loop_
_entity.id
_entity.type
_entity.pdbx_description
1 polymer ?
#
loop_
_entity_poly.entity_id
_entity_poly.type
_entity_poly.pdbx_seq_one_letter_code
_entity_poly.pdbx_strand_id
1 'polypeptide(L)'
;MASNYPGSLDSFDTIASDKKTSDSVGGRTHRDMHNDLGDAIEAVQAELGTTPSGSYATVKARFEAIEGSTLPQVDAKGDLIVGTADNTYDNLGVGTNDTVLLAASGETKGVKWAQVPTAGIADDAVTAAKIAADAVGSAEIAANAVGSSELADNAVDTAAIADGAVTAAKLAVQPGNLLSDNAASIETDASGWAANTGSPTVARSTAQARHGSASLLVTATGNGTMSAIIPSGTANYVPVTVGETYTAVASFYGGVTSRSVYVAVLWYTSGGSFIVQTNADAITSGTGSWVESRVTAVAPATAAYARMTVVMSSAATSDTFYIDRVGLWRGNGGQWAMPGEPIRGLTDAPLGNLLSLNQATGTDAEGATTGFTALYSTLASATSPTPAQGSRSLEVTATTTSYAGFNLGGDQSYGTIPVTGGDIYTFRAKVYSAAATDGVTPIIYWWTSAGNVAASTASTVGTEVALAASWKDLAITVAAPSNAAYASFRVRADASHASAIVWNADALSFHRGAAGVWQAPGVPIPGQSRIAVNNAVDLSGTGSPEGVVTAAPGSTWLQTDATTDVKGWIRWIKATGTGNTGWQVGPEADAGWRDISSLLNTGVAKSASSGAAALCRTGDVVQVHFNVTISAGSVTQLTSGALPTGFRPSSKVPIGIVGVSTASSADASLGTTAALGYYAQASPIRLTASAPNPGTVTWTASWITDDAWPASLPGSAA
;
A
#
# COMPACT_ATOMS: atom_id res chain seq x y z
N MET A 1 -33.95 -2.56 -101.68
CA MET A 1 -33.16 -1.98 -102.80
C MET A 1 -33.13 -3.03 -103.89
N ALA A 2 -33.53 -2.66 -105.12
CA ALA A 2 -33.78 -3.61 -106.21
C ALA A 2 -32.56 -4.49 -106.52
N SER A 3 -32.80 -5.80 -106.70
CA SER A 3 -31.78 -6.84 -106.95
C SER A 3 -31.28 -6.92 -108.40
N ASN A 4 -31.62 -5.95 -109.25
CA ASN A 4 -31.21 -5.92 -110.65
C ASN A 4 -30.43 -4.63 -110.92
N TYR A 5 -29.16 -4.62 -110.52
CA TYR A 5 -28.20 -3.71 -111.15
C TYR A 5 -27.84 -4.33 -112.52
N PRO A 6 -28.09 -3.65 -113.66
CA PRO A 6 -27.73 -4.20 -114.95
C PRO A 6 -26.21 -4.31 -115.04
N GLY A 7 -25.67 -5.53 -115.13
CA GLY A 7 -24.22 -5.76 -115.28
C GLY A 7 -23.59 -5.15 -116.54
N SER A 8 -24.39 -4.49 -117.38
CA SER A 8 -23.93 -3.72 -118.55
C SER A 8 -23.51 -2.28 -118.24
N LEU A 9 -23.63 -1.81 -116.98
CA LEU A 9 -23.21 -0.46 -116.57
C LEU A 9 -21.79 -0.40 -115.99
N ASP A 10 -21.13 -1.54 -115.75
CA ASP A 10 -19.73 -1.62 -115.28
C ASP A 10 -18.72 -1.81 -116.43
N SER A 11 -19.17 -1.87 -117.68
CA SER A 11 -18.26 -1.80 -118.83
C SER A 11 -18.14 -0.33 -119.26
N PHE A 12 -17.26 0.39 -118.57
CA PHE A 12 -16.60 1.54 -119.21
C PHE A 12 -15.55 0.96 -120.16
N ASP A 13 -15.99 0.48 -121.31
CA ASP A 13 -15.07 0.08 -122.38
C ASP A 13 -14.10 1.24 -122.63
N THR A 14 -12.80 0.95 -122.54
CA THR A 14 -11.74 1.91 -122.85
C THR A 14 -12.06 2.58 -124.18
N ILE A 15 -12.21 3.91 -124.18
CA ILE A 15 -12.67 4.63 -125.38
C ILE A 15 -11.69 4.36 -126.53
N ALA A 16 -12.21 3.75 -127.61
CA ALA A 16 -11.44 3.38 -128.79
C ALA A 16 -10.70 4.59 -129.39
N SER A 17 -9.51 4.34 -129.96
CA SER A 17 -8.56 5.39 -130.36
C SER A 17 -9.04 6.33 -131.47
N ASP A 18 -10.17 6.03 -132.11
CA ASP A 18 -10.73 6.70 -133.28
C ASP A 18 -11.77 7.79 -132.94
N LYS A 19 -12.24 7.89 -131.69
CA LYS A 19 -13.23 8.92 -131.27
C LYS A 19 -12.61 10.10 -130.52
N LYS A 20 -11.67 10.80 -131.18
CA LYS A 20 -10.96 11.96 -130.64
C LYS A 20 -11.70 13.28 -130.90
N THR A 21 -12.33 13.87 -129.88
CA THR A 21 -12.54 15.33 -129.83
C THR A 21 -11.53 15.93 -128.87
N SER A 22 -10.50 16.53 -129.44
CA SER A 22 -9.33 17.07 -128.75
C SER A 22 -9.67 18.34 -127.98
N ASP A 23 -9.83 18.21 -126.66
CA ASP A 23 -9.16 19.14 -125.77
C ASP A 23 -8.02 18.39 -125.04
N SER A 24 -6.91 19.08 -124.85
CA SER A 24 -5.81 18.61 -124.03
C SER A 24 -5.50 19.73 -123.06
N VAL A 25 -5.56 19.42 -121.77
CA VAL A 25 -5.18 20.35 -120.70
C VAL A 25 -3.90 19.80 -120.10
N GLY A 26 -2.81 20.56 -120.21
CA GLY A 26 -1.52 20.18 -119.61
C GLY A 26 -0.86 18.94 -120.22
N GLY A 27 -1.05 18.66 -121.51
CA GLY A 27 -0.37 17.57 -122.23
C GLY A 27 -1.02 16.19 -122.10
N ARG A 28 -2.13 16.09 -121.37
CA ARG A 28 -2.95 14.88 -121.28
C ARG A 28 -4.23 15.04 -122.08
N THR A 29 -4.68 13.99 -122.75
CA THR A 29 -5.94 14.02 -123.49
C THR A 29 -7.12 13.80 -122.54
N HIS A 30 -8.30 14.35 -122.84
CA HIS A 30 -9.54 14.07 -122.11
C HIS A 30 -9.77 12.56 -121.86
N ARG A 31 -9.35 11.73 -122.80
CA ARG A 31 -9.34 10.26 -122.69
C ARG A 31 -8.44 9.74 -121.58
N ASP A 32 -7.23 10.26 -121.45
CA ASP A 32 -6.30 9.83 -120.40
C ASP A 32 -6.85 10.16 -119.01
N MET A 33 -7.67 11.23 -118.90
CA MET A 33 -8.35 11.58 -117.64
C MET A 33 -9.52 10.63 -117.30
N HIS A 34 -10.25 10.12 -118.30
CA HIS A 34 -11.30 9.12 -118.06
C HIS A 34 -10.72 7.75 -117.69
N ASN A 35 -9.61 7.36 -118.31
CA ASN A 35 -8.94 6.11 -117.97
C ASN A 35 -8.31 6.18 -116.57
N ASP A 36 -7.67 7.29 -116.19
CA ASP A 36 -7.20 7.50 -114.82
C ASP A 36 -8.34 7.45 -113.78
N LEU A 37 -9.52 7.98 -114.13
CA LEU A 37 -10.67 7.92 -113.26
C LEU A 37 -11.16 6.47 -113.09
N GLY A 38 -11.12 5.67 -114.16
CA GLY A 38 -11.37 4.23 -114.11
C GLY A 38 -10.35 3.50 -113.24
N ASP A 39 -9.06 3.72 -113.50
CA ASP A 39 -7.95 3.13 -112.73
C ASP A 39 -7.99 3.56 -111.25
N ALA A 40 -8.36 4.80 -110.95
CA ALA A 40 -8.52 5.30 -109.59
C ALA A 40 -9.73 4.68 -108.89
N ILE A 41 -10.84 4.45 -109.60
CA ILE A 41 -12.00 3.75 -109.07
C ILE A 41 -11.65 2.28 -108.80
N GLU A 42 -10.96 1.60 -109.71
CA GLU A 42 -10.48 0.23 -109.50
C GLU A 42 -9.45 0.13 -108.37
N ALA A 43 -8.53 1.09 -108.24
CA ALA A 43 -7.57 1.14 -107.14
C ALA A 43 -8.24 1.40 -105.79
N VAL A 44 -9.24 2.28 -105.72
CA VAL A 44 -10.04 2.51 -104.51
C VAL A 44 -10.88 1.28 -104.17
N GLN A 45 -11.42 0.59 -105.18
CA GLN A 45 -12.13 -0.68 -105.00
C GLN A 45 -11.20 -1.82 -104.58
N ALA A 46 -9.93 -1.81 -104.98
CA ALA A 46 -8.91 -2.78 -104.57
C ALA A 46 -8.41 -2.51 -103.13
N GLU A 47 -8.21 -1.24 -102.75
CA GLU A 47 -7.77 -0.83 -101.41
C GLU A 47 -8.89 -0.98 -100.37
N LEU A 48 -10.15 -0.73 -100.75
CA LEU A 48 -11.33 -0.88 -99.88
C LEU A 48 -11.99 -2.27 -99.95
N GLY A 49 -11.67 -3.06 -100.98
CA GLY A 49 -12.24 -4.38 -101.30
C GLY A 49 -13.64 -4.31 -101.96
N THR A 50 -13.92 -5.21 -102.91
CA THR A 50 -15.22 -5.30 -103.61
C THR A 50 -16.26 -6.16 -102.89
N THR A 51 -15.90 -6.78 -101.77
CA THR A 51 -16.81 -7.40 -100.81
C THR A 51 -16.28 -7.15 -99.39
N PRO A 52 -17.10 -6.71 -98.42
CA PRO A 52 -16.63 -6.54 -97.05
C PRO A 52 -16.44 -7.93 -96.44
N SER A 53 -15.23 -8.48 -96.50
CA SER A 53 -14.94 -9.77 -95.84
C SER A 53 -14.81 -9.55 -94.33
N GLY A 54 -15.96 -9.55 -93.68
CA GLY A 54 -16.16 -9.54 -92.24
C GLY A 54 -17.65 -9.49 -91.91
N SER A 55 -18.05 -9.90 -90.71
CA SER A 55 -19.46 -10.03 -90.29
C SER A 55 -20.26 -8.72 -90.18
N TYR A 56 -19.71 -7.58 -90.61
CA TYR A 56 -20.31 -6.26 -90.42
C TYR A 56 -20.79 -5.65 -91.74
N ALA A 57 -22.05 -5.23 -91.76
CA ALA A 57 -22.75 -4.79 -92.97
C ALA A 57 -22.32 -3.42 -93.53
N THR A 58 -21.60 -2.59 -92.76
CA THR A 58 -21.12 -1.27 -93.22
C THR A 58 -19.77 -0.89 -92.57
N VAL A 59 -19.02 0.02 -93.20
CA VAL A 59 -17.81 0.64 -92.61
C VAL A 59 -18.14 1.37 -91.32
N LYS A 60 -19.30 2.05 -91.27
CA LYS A 60 -19.83 2.68 -90.06
C LYS A 60 -20.02 1.66 -88.94
N ALA A 61 -20.61 0.49 -89.21
CA ALA A 61 -20.78 -0.57 -88.21
C ALA A 61 -19.43 -1.17 -87.74
N ARG A 62 -18.41 -1.18 -88.60
CA ARG A 62 -17.04 -1.56 -88.22
C ARG A 62 -16.40 -0.53 -87.31
N PHE A 63 -16.53 0.76 -87.62
CA PHE A 63 -16.05 1.84 -86.76
C PHE A 63 -16.83 1.90 -85.43
N GLU A 64 -18.15 1.75 -85.44
CA GLU A 64 -18.99 1.67 -84.23
C GLU A 64 -18.65 0.45 -83.37
N ALA A 65 -18.24 -0.68 -83.96
CA ALA A 65 -17.76 -1.85 -83.21
C ALA A 65 -16.34 -1.67 -82.64
N ILE A 66 -15.49 -0.88 -83.31
CA ILE A 66 -14.14 -0.53 -82.83
C ILE A 66 -14.23 0.52 -81.72
N GLU A 67 -15.07 1.54 -81.89
CA GLU A 67 -15.34 2.61 -80.92
C GLU A 67 -16.22 2.13 -79.76
N GLY A 68 -17.11 1.17 -80.02
CA GLY A 68 -17.89 0.45 -79.01
C GLY A 68 -17.15 -0.76 -78.43
N SER A 69 -15.85 -0.92 -78.71
CA SER A 69 -15.05 -1.96 -78.08
C SER A 69 -15.06 -1.72 -76.57
N THR A 70 -15.38 -2.78 -75.84
CA THR A 70 -15.75 -2.86 -74.42
C THR A 70 -14.61 -2.57 -73.45
N LEU A 71 -13.64 -1.73 -73.83
CA LEU A 71 -12.59 -1.28 -72.94
C LEU A 71 -13.18 -0.21 -72.00
N PRO A 72 -13.09 -0.41 -70.68
CA PRO A 72 -13.55 0.58 -69.71
C PRO A 72 -12.86 1.92 -69.95
N GLN A 73 -13.63 3.02 -69.97
CA GLN A 73 -13.04 4.36 -70.05
C GLN A 73 -12.42 4.72 -68.70
N VAL A 74 -11.15 5.11 -68.71
CA VAL A 74 -10.48 5.76 -67.58
C VAL A 74 -10.94 7.21 -67.56
N ASP A 75 -11.90 7.52 -66.69
CA ASP A 75 -12.54 8.83 -66.61
C ASP A 75 -12.07 9.67 -65.40
N ALA A 76 -11.32 9.07 -64.47
CA ALA A 76 -10.63 9.76 -63.39
C ALA A 76 -9.13 9.42 -63.30
N LYS A 77 -8.37 10.31 -62.62
CA LYS A 77 -6.94 10.07 -62.34
C LYS A 77 -6.80 8.94 -61.31
N GLY A 78 -5.97 7.95 -61.63
CA GLY A 78 -5.65 6.84 -60.72
C GLY A 78 -6.57 5.62 -60.88
N ASP A 79 -7.50 5.67 -61.83
CA ASP A 79 -8.31 4.53 -62.25
C ASP A 79 -7.44 3.40 -62.80
N LEU A 80 -7.86 2.17 -62.52
CA LEU A 80 -7.18 0.96 -62.94
C LEU A 80 -8.14 0.07 -63.73
N ILE A 81 -7.76 -0.26 -64.97
CA ILE A 81 -8.48 -1.26 -65.75
C ILE A 81 -8.10 -2.65 -65.22
N VAL A 82 -9.08 -3.42 -64.78
CA VAL A 82 -8.91 -4.75 -64.17
C VAL A 82 -9.70 -5.78 -64.96
N GLY A 83 -9.16 -6.99 -65.07
CA GLY A 83 -9.90 -8.12 -65.65
C GLY A 83 -10.91 -8.67 -64.66
N THR A 84 -12.18 -8.76 -65.04
CA THR A 84 -13.26 -9.30 -64.20
C THR A 84 -13.67 -10.72 -64.59
N ALA A 85 -13.37 -11.13 -65.84
CA ALA A 85 -13.55 -12.49 -66.37
C ALA A 85 -12.73 -12.65 -67.67
N ASP A 86 -12.80 -13.83 -68.30
CA ASP A 86 -12.17 -14.10 -69.60
C ASP A 86 -12.56 -13.02 -70.62
N ASN A 87 -11.54 -12.31 -71.12
CA ASN A 87 -11.68 -11.20 -72.06
C ASN A 87 -12.66 -10.10 -71.63
N THR A 88 -12.93 -9.97 -70.33
CA THR A 88 -13.84 -8.97 -69.75
C THR A 88 -13.06 -8.05 -68.82
N TYR A 89 -13.20 -6.75 -69.03
CA TYR A 89 -12.49 -5.72 -68.29
C TYR A 89 -13.47 -4.77 -67.63
N ASP A 90 -13.06 -4.15 -66.53
CA ASP A 90 -13.84 -3.16 -65.80
C ASP A 90 -12.92 -2.07 -65.22
N ASN A 91 -13.47 -0.90 -64.90
CA ASN A 91 -12.72 0.19 -64.27
C ASN A 91 -12.80 0.06 -62.73
N LEU A 92 -11.68 -0.12 -62.06
CA LEU A 92 -11.56 0.07 -60.61
C LEU A 92 -11.13 1.51 -60.35
N GLY A 93 -12.05 2.32 -59.83
CA GLY A 93 -11.75 3.70 -59.45
C GLY A 93 -10.60 3.82 -58.45
N VAL A 94 -9.95 4.98 -58.45
CA VAL A 94 -8.87 5.29 -57.50
C VAL A 94 -9.33 5.10 -56.05
N GLY A 95 -8.48 4.47 -55.24
CA GLY A 95 -8.73 4.25 -53.81
C GLY A 95 -8.70 5.53 -52.98
N THR A 96 -9.11 5.41 -51.72
CA THR A 96 -8.91 6.48 -50.72
C THR A 96 -7.49 6.46 -50.17
N ASN A 97 -7.05 7.56 -49.55
CA ASN A 97 -5.78 7.58 -48.83
C ASN A 97 -5.71 6.46 -47.80
N ASP A 98 -4.50 6.02 -47.48
CA ASP A 98 -4.20 4.97 -46.51
C ASP A 98 -4.71 3.57 -46.91
N THR A 99 -5.08 3.38 -48.19
CA THR A 99 -5.42 2.06 -48.74
C THR A 99 -4.38 1.57 -49.74
N VAL A 100 -4.20 0.26 -49.80
CA VAL A 100 -3.33 -0.41 -50.76
C VAL A 100 -4.16 -1.34 -51.67
N LEU A 101 -3.68 -1.57 -52.88
CA LEU A 101 -4.32 -2.50 -53.81
C LEU A 101 -3.99 -3.93 -53.37
N LEU A 102 -5.03 -4.72 -53.10
CA LEU A 102 -4.92 -6.09 -52.62
C LEU A 102 -5.60 -7.05 -53.59
N ALA A 103 -5.03 -8.25 -53.73
CA ALA A 103 -5.72 -9.35 -54.38
C ALA A 103 -6.94 -9.74 -53.55
N ALA A 104 -8.10 -9.83 -54.20
CA ALA A 104 -9.39 -10.11 -53.58
C ALA A 104 -10.22 -10.99 -54.53
N SER A 105 -9.83 -12.26 -54.64
CA SER A 105 -10.42 -13.21 -55.59
C SER A 105 -11.93 -13.45 -55.42
N GLY A 106 -12.50 -13.10 -54.26
CA GLY A 106 -13.94 -13.16 -54.01
C GLY A 106 -14.73 -11.93 -54.47
N GLU A 107 -14.07 -10.83 -54.83
CA GLU A 107 -14.71 -9.63 -55.37
C GLU A 107 -14.89 -9.74 -56.88
N THR A 108 -15.92 -9.12 -57.45
CA THR A 108 -16.18 -9.11 -58.91
C THR A 108 -14.99 -8.63 -59.74
N LYS A 109 -14.17 -7.75 -59.16
CA LYS A 109 -12.98 -7.16 -59.80
C LYS A 109 -11.68 -7.92 -59.54
N GLY A 110 -11.70 -8.98 -58.72
CA GLY A 110 -10.53 -9.79 -58.36
C GLY A 110 -9.46 -9.06 -57.53
N VAL A 111 -9.53 -7.74 -57.43
CA VAL A 111 -8.69 -6.85 -56.63
C VAL A 111 -9.55 -5.77 -55.99
N LYS A 112 -9.08 -5.21 -54.86
CA LYS A 112 -9.72 -4.05 -54.23
C LYS A 112 -8.73 -3.17 -53.49
N TRP A 113 -9.12 -1.93 -53.26
CA TRP A 113 -8.46 -1.04 -52.31
C TRP A 113 -8.94 -1.36 -50.89
N ALA A 114 -8.01 -1.66 -49.98
CA ALA A 114 -8.33 -1.79 -48.56
C ALA A 114 -7.13 -1.44 -47.68
N GLN A 115 -7.37 -1.38 -46.37
CA GLN A 115 -6.30 -1.24 -45.37
C GLN A 115 -5.33 -2.43 -45.43
N VAL A 116 -4.07 -2.19 -45.07
CA VAL A 116 -3.05 -3.26 -45.01
C VAL A 116 -3.51 -4.31 -43.98
N PRO A 117 -3.75 -5.57 -44.38
CA PRO A 117 -4.13 -6.61 -43.43
C PRO A 117 -2.93 -7.00 -42.57
N THR A 118 -3.17 -7.49 -41.35
CA THR A 118 -2.10 -7.95 -40.44
C THR A 118 -1.17 -8.97 -41.11
N ALA A 119 -1.74 -9.95 -41.82
CA ALA A 119 -0.98 -10.96 -42.58
C ALA A 119 -0.25 -10.39 -43.83
N GLY A 120 -0.55 -9.15 -44.22
CA GLY A 120 0.13 -8.44 -45.31
C GLY A 120 1.45 -7.79 -44.87
N ILE A 121 1.74 -7.78 -43.57
CA ILE A 121 3.03 -7.38 -43.01
C ILE A 121 3.79 -8.67 -42.71
N ALA A 122 4.91 -8.88 -43.38
CA ALA A 122 5.77 -10.03 -43.08
C ALA A 122 6.38 -9.91 -41.67
N ASP A 123 6.72 -11.05 -41.07
CA ASP A 123 7.46 -11.09 -39.81
C ASP A 123 8.72 -10.22 -39.92
N ASP A 124 9.01 -9.45 -38.86
CA ASP A 124 10.12 -8.48 -38.76
C ASP A 124 10.12 -7.36 -39.82
N ALA A 125 9.05 -7.19 -40.61
CA ALA A 125 9.01 -6.14 -41.63
C ALA A 125 9.00 -4.73 -41.03
N VAL A 126 8.51 -4.53 -39.81
CA VAL A 126 8.52 -3.24 -39.10
C VAL A 126 9.80 -3.13 -38.27
N THR A 127 10.86 -2.64 -38.91
CA THR A 127 12.14 -2.40 -38.24
C THR A 127 12.12 -1.09 -37.45
N ALA A 128 13.10 -0.88 -36.57
CA ALA A 128 13.22 0.35 -35.79
C ALA A 128 13.19 1.63 -36.64
N ALA A 129 13.78 1.61 -37.85
CA ALA A 129 13.77 2.78 -38.75
C ALA A 129 12.39 3.11 -39.34
N LYS A 130 11.43 2.18 -39.30
CA LYS A 130 10.03 2.40 -39.72
C LYS A 130 9.16 2.91 -38.58
N ILE A 131 9.67 2.91 -37.35
CA ILE A 131 9.02 3.45 -36.16
C ILE A 131 9.67 4.81 -35.89
N ALA A 132 8.92 5.90 -36.04
CA ALA A 132 9.45 7.21 -35.71
C ALA A 132 9.76 7.29 -34.20
N ALA A 133 10.69 8.17 -33.82
CA ALA A 133 10.96 8.44 -32.40
C ALA A 133 9.65 8.83 -31.70
N ASP A 134 9.42 8.28 -30.51
CA ASP A 134 8.22 8.48 -29.68
C ASP A 134 6.89 8.06 -30.32
N ALA A 135 6.91 7.29 -31.42
CA ALA A 135 5.68 6.84 -32.10
C ALA A 135 4.88 5.78 -31.31
N VAL A 136 5.53 5.08 -30.37
CA VAL A 136 4.88 4.10 -29.50
C VAL A 136 4.69 4.74 -28.13
N GLY A 137 3.50 5.27 -27.87
CA GLY A 137 3.11 5.88 -26.62
C GLY A 137 2.27 4.94 -25.75
N SER A 138 1.61 5.52 -24.74
CA SER A 138 0.77 4.75 -23.80
C SER A 138 -0.50 4.17 -24.43
N ALA A 139 -0.94 4.68 -25.58
CA ALA A 139 -2.12 4.14 -26.26
C ALA A 139 -1.80 2.84 -27.00
N GLU A 140 -0.57 2.70 -27.49
CA GLU A 140 -0.06 1.53 -28.19
C GLU A 140 0.43 0.44 -27.21
N ILE A 141 0.76 0.82 -25.97
CA ILE A 141 1.20 -0.10 -24.91
C ILE A 141 0.02 -0.41 -23.97
N ALA A 142 -0.54 -1.61 -24.10
CA ALA A 142 -1.58 -2.07 -23.19
C ALA A 142 -1.06 -2.24 -21.75
N ALA A 143 -1.98 -2.20 -20.78
CA ALA A 143 -1.64 -2.48 -19.39
C ALA A 143 -1.00 -3.87 -19.25
N ASN A 144 0.15 -3.93 -18.57
CA ASN A 144 0.98 -5.13 -18.37
C ASN A 144 1.56 -5.75 -19.65
N ALA A 145 1.60 -5.02 -20.77
CA ALA A 145 2.18 -5.52 -22.02
C ALA A 145 3.72 -5.69 -21.95
N VAL A 146 4.39 -4.92 -21.10
CA VAL A 146 5.83 -5.03 -20.85
C VAL A 146 6.05 -5.91 -19.62
N GLY A 147 6.40 -7.17 -19.83
CA GLY A 147 6.74 -8.15 -18.81
C GLY A 147 8.25 -8.38 -18.69
N SER A 148 8.63 -9.47 -18.01
CA SER A 148 10.03 -9.78 -17.77
C SER A 148 10.80 -10.19 -19.03
N SER A 149 10.13 -10.75 -20.04
CA SER A 149 10.76 -11.09 -21.32
C SER A 149 11.13 -9.86 -22.15
N GLU A 150 10.39 -8.76 -21.96
CA GLU A 150 10.62 -7.49 -22.65
C GLU A 150 11.62 -6.59 -21.91
N LEU A 151 11.92 -6.90 -20.64
CA LEU A 151 12.94 -6.22 -19.83
C LEU A 151 14.21 -7.06 -19.77
N ALA A 152 15.22 -6.69 -20.56
CA ALA A 152 16.53 -7.30 -20.47
C ALA A 152 17.20 -7.08 -19.09
N ASP A 153 18.19 -7.91 -18.77
CA ASP A 153 19.02 -7.72 -17.57
C ASP A 153 19.65 -6.32 -17.56
N ASN A 154 19.44 -5.57 -16.47
CA ASN A 154 19.86 -4.18 -16.30
C ASN A 154 19.20 -3.16 -17.25
N ALA A 155 18.05 -3.49 -17.86
CA ALA A 155 17.31 -2.55 -18.71
C ALA A 155 16.82 -1.30 -17.97
N VAL A 156 16.58 -1.41 -16.66
CA VAL A 156 16.17 -0.29 -15.80
C VAL A 156 17.40 0.25 -15.07
N ASP A 157 17.99 1.30 -15.63
CA ASP A 157 19.12 2.01 -15.02
C ASP A 157 18.66 3.15 -14.08
N THR A 158 19.61 3.87 -13.49
CA THR A 158 19.30 4.99 -12.60
C THR A 158 18.55 6.12 -13.30
N ALA A 159 18.78 6.36 -14.59
CA ALA A 159 18.09 7.42 -15.33
C ALA A 159 16.64 7.06 -15.65
N ALA A 160 16.35 5.76 -15.79
CA ALA A 160 14.99 5.24 -15.95
C ALA A 160 14.13 5.38 -14.67
N ILE A 161 14.76 5.64 -13.51
CA ILE A 161 14.07 5.84 -12.23
C ILE A 161 14.14 7.33 -11.88
N ALA A 162 13.00 8.02 -11.89
CA ALA A 162 12.96 9.41 -11.47
C ALA A 162 13.41 9.56 -9.99
N ASP A 163 14.10 10.65 -9.66
CA ASP A 163 14.53 10.93 -8.29
C ASP A 163 13.34 10.92 -7.32
N GLY A 164 13.45 10.13 -6.25
CA GLY A 164 12.36 9.95 -5.28
C GLY A 164 11.20 9.07 -5.77
N ALA A 165 11.27 8.49 -6.98
CA ALA A 165 10.28 7.54 -7.45
C ALA A 165 10.24 6.27 -6.58
N VAL A 166 11.37 5.86 -6.01
CA VAL A 166 11.45 4.81 -5.00
C VAL A 166 11.61 5.46 -3.62
N THR A 167 10.52 5.58 -2.88
CA THR A 167 10.53 6.16 -1.52
C THR A 167 10.75 5.09 -0.47
N ALA A 168 11.16 5.47 0.74
CA ALA A 168 11.24 4.54 1.88
C ALA A 168 9.89 3.81 2.15
N ALA A 169 8.76 4.48 1.91
CA ALA A 169 7.44 3.85 2.01
C ALA A 169 7.18 2.84 0.88
N LYS A 170 7.69 3.09 -0.34
CA LYS A 170 7.64 2.14 -1.47
C LYS A 170 8.62 0.97 -1.29
N LEU A 171 9.62 1.13 -0.44
CA LEU A 171 10.57 0.08 -0.03
C LEU A 171 10.06 -0.76 1.15
N ALA A 172 8.94 -0.40 1.78
CA ALA A 172 8.26 -1.14 2.86
C ALA A 172 9.12 -1.60 4.05
N VAL A 173 10.37 -1.15 4.18
CA VAL A 173 11.31 -1.55 5.22
C VAL A 173 11.67 -0.30 6.03
N GLN A 174 11.34 -0.30 7.33
CA GLN A 174 11.97 0.64 8.28
C GLN A 174 13.47 0.48 8.12
N PRO A 175 14.23 1.55 7.85
CA PRO A 175 15.65 1.42 7.59
C PRO A 175 16.28 0.76 8.82
N GLY A 176 16.86 -0.42 8.59
CA GLY A 176 17.41 -1.30 9.61
C GLY A 176 18.64 -0.69 10.28
N ASN A 177 19.72 -1.46 10.34
CA ASN A 177 21.01 -0.89 10.67
C ASN A 177 21.41 0.12 9.57
N LEU A 178 21.70 1.37 9.95
CA LEU A 178 22.02 2.48 9.05
C LEU A 178 23.50 2.54 8.65
N LEU A 179 24.32 1.62 9.18
CA LEU A 179 25.70 1.46 8.75
C LEU A 179 25.77 0.70 7.43
N SER A 180 26.92 0.75 6.76
CA SER A 180 27.19 -0.16 5.63
C SER A 180 27.40 -1.59 6.12
N ASP A 181 27.15 -2.58 5.25
CA ASP A 181 27.33 -4.01 5.56
C ASP A 181 28.70 -4.28 6.17
N ASN A 182 29.77 -3.78 5.53
CA ASN A 182 31.13 -3.99 6.01
C ASN A 182 31.42 -3.27 7.34
N ALA A 183 30.83 -2.09 7.61
CA ALA A 183 30.99 -1.43 8.90
C ALA A 183 30.23 -2.14 10.03
N ALA A 184 29.10 -2.77 9.70
CA ALA A 184 28.25 -3.49 10.65
C ALA A 184 28.78 -4.88 11.02
N SER A 185 29.30 -5.64 10.04
CA SER A 185 29.72 -7.03 10.19
C SER A 185 31.22 -7.27 10.12
N ILE A 186 31.99 -6.42 9.41
CA ILE A 186 33.44 -6.57 9.22
C ILE A 186 33.82 -7.89 8.50
N GLU A 187 32.89 -8.45 7.72
CA GLU A 187 33.13 -9.72 7.01
C GLU A 187 34.09 -9.60 5.83
N THR A 188 34.21 -8.42 5.20
CA THR A 188 35.07 -8.20 4.03
C THR A 188 36.45 -7.70 4.42
N ASP A 189 36.53 -6.55 5.08
CA ASP A 189 37.78 -5.92 5.53
C ASP A 189 37.53 -4.90 6.66
N ALA A 190 38.55 -4.16 7.09
CA ALA A 190 38.44 -3.16 8.15
C ALA A 190 38.17 -1.72 7.65
N SER A 191 37.94 -1.51 6.34
CA SER A 191 37.85 -0.17 5.74
C SER A 191 36.66 0.67 6.25
N GLY A 192 35.64 0.01 6.79
CA GLY A 192 34.52 0.68 7.48
C GLY A 192 34.92 1.35 8.81
N TRP A 193 36.16 1.21 9.26
CA TRP A 193 36.67 1.67 10.54
C TRP A 193 38.05 2.31 10.43
N ALA A 194 38.27 3.38 11.18
CA ALA A 194 39.54 4.10 11.27
C ALA A 194 40.01 4.20 12.73
N ALA A 195 41.32 4.22 12.92
CA ALA A 195 41.93 4.58 14.20
C ALA A 195 41.56 6.02 14.58
N ASN A 196 41.25 6.26 15.85
CA ASN A 196 40.87 7.58 16.34
C ASN A 196 41.70 7.96 17.57
N THR A 197 41.08 8.04 18.75
CA THR A 197 41.75 8.47 19.99
C THR A 197 42.79 7.44 20.41
N GLY A 198 43.98 7.90 20.81
CA GLY A 198 45.09 7.03 21.21
C GLY A 198 45.78 6.31 20.04
N SER A 199 45.29 6.50 18.80
CA SER A 199 45.84 5.91 17.57
C SER A 199 46.10 4.39 17.69
N PRO A 200 45.08 3.58 18.03
CA PRO A 200 45.24 2.13 18.02
C PRO A 200 45.42 1.62 16.58
N THR A 201 45.88 0.38 16.43
CA THR A 201 45.78 -0.30 15.13
C THR A 201 44.38 -0.90 14.97
N VAL A 202 43.85 -0.86 13.76
CA VAL A 202 42.53 -1.39 13.40
C VAL A 202 42.69 -2.38 12.26
N ALA A 203 42.17 -3.58 12.42
CA ALA A 203 42.28 -4.66 11.44
C ALA A 203 41.04 -5.56 11.48
N ARG A 204 40.86 -6.38 10.44
CA ARG A 204 39.90 -7.48 10.45
C ARG A 204 40.53 -8.72 11.06
N SER A 205 39.80 -9.48 11.86
CA SER A 205 40.30 -10.72 12.47
C SER A 205 39.25 -11.83 12.45
N THR A 206 39.68 -13.06 12.22
CA THR A 206 38.86 -14.28 12.32
C THR A 206 39.07 -15.02 13.64
N ALA A 207 39.87 -14.46 14.57
CA ALA A 207 40.21 -15.13 15.82
C ALA A 207 39.04 -15.21 16.79
N GLN A 208 38.15 -14.21 16.77
CA GLN A 208 36.90 -14.15 17.52
C GLN A 208 35.85 -13.51 16.62
N ALA A 209 34.67 -14.12 16.51
CA ALA A 209 33.53 -13.57 15.80
C ALA A 209 32.26 -13.91 16.58
N ARG A 210 31.32 -12.97 16.63
CA ARG A 210 29.98 -13.12 17.22
C ARG A 210 28.92 -13.28 16.14
N HIS A 211 29.08 -12.61 15.01
CA HIS A 211 28.33 -12.79 13.79
C HIS A 211 29.29 -13.23 12.68
N GLY A 212 28.80 -14.05 11.74
CA GLY A 212 29.60 -14.53 10.62
C GLY A 212 30.93 -15.17 11.04
N SER A 213 32.01 -14.74 10.39
CA SER A 213 33.33 -15.36 10.46
C SER A 213 34.45 -14.41 10.92
N ALA A 214 34.18 -13.12 11.00
CA ALA A 214 35.18 -12.11 11.33
C ALA A 214 34.63 -11.02 12.26
N SER A 215 35.55 -10.24 12.84
CA SER A 215 35.25 -9.07 13.64
C SER A 215 36.32 -7.99 13.49
N LEU A 216 36.05 -6.80 14.02
CA LEU A 216 37.03 -5.73 14.11
C LEU A 216 38.01 -6.02 15.25
N LEU A 217 39.29 -6.14 14.94
CA LEU A 217 40.38 -6.17 15.91
C LEU A 217 40.93 -4.76 16.11
N VAL A 218 40.89 -4.28 17.35
CA VAL A 218 41.54 -3.04 17.77
C VAL A 218 42.67 -3.38 18.73
N THR A 219 43.89 -2.96 18.43
CA THR A 219 45.06 -3.16 19.31
C THR A 219 45.55 -1.83 19.84
N ALA A 220 45.60 -1.71 21.16
CA ALA A 220 46.08 -0.52 21.84
C ALA A 220 47.59 -0.33 21.62
N THR A 221 48.00 0.88 21.24
CA THR A 221 49.41 1.26 20.99
C THR A 221 50.06 1.96 22.19
N GLY A 222 49.28 2.23 23.24
CA GLY A 222 49.67 2.98 24.43
C GLY A 222 48.69 2.77 25.59
N ASN A 223 48.93 3.47 26.70
CA ASN A 223 48.04 3.46 27.86
C ASN A 223 46.99 4.58 27.76
N GLY A 224 45.75 4.29 28.18
CA GLY A 224 44.67 5.28 28.26
C GLY A 224 43.49 4.95 27.36
N THR A 225 42.77 5.99 26.93
CA THR A 225 41.60 5.83 26.05
C THR A 225 42.03 5.54 24.61
N MET A 226 41.51 4.44 24.07
CA MET A 226 41.66 4.04 22.67
C MET A 226 40.29 4.03 22.00
N SER A 227 40.20 4.43 20.73
CA SER A 227 38.96 4.30 19.98
C SER A 227 39.17 4.02 18.49
N ALA A 228 38.22 3.28 17.94
CA ALA A 228 38.01 3.18 16.49
C ALA A 228 36.67 3.85 16.13
N ILE A 229 36.60 4.45 14.95
CA ILE A 229 35.46 5.26 14.51
C ILE A 229 35.15 4.99 13.05
N ILE A 230 33.88 5.13 12.66
CA ILE A 230 33.51 5.22 11.24
C ILE A 230 34.32 6.35 10.58
N PRO A 231 35.00 6.13 9.43
CA PRO A 231 35.86 7.11 8.77
C PRO A 231 35.20 8.48 8.54
N SER A 232 35.99 9.55 8.52
CA SER A 232 35.50 10.90 8.23
C SER A 232 35.02 11.04 6.78
N GLY A 233 34.13 12.00 6.54
CA GLY A 233 33.53 12.28 5.24
C GLY A 233 32.02 12.04 5.26
N THR A 234 31.24 13.03 4.84
CA THR A 234 29.77 12.99 4.95
C THR A 234 29.14 11.80 4.22
N ALA A 235 29.80 11.25 3.20
CA ALA A 235 29.38 10.01 2.53
C ALA A 235 29.38 8.78 3.45
N ASN A 236 30.17 8.78 4.52
CA ASN A 236 30.24 7.71 5.52
C ASN A 236 29.31 7.96 6.71
N TYR A 237 28.66 9.13 6.79
CA TYR A 237 27.88 9.50 7.96
C TYR A 237 26.41 9.10 7.77
N VAL A 238 25.77 8.72 8.87
CA VAL A 238 24.35 8.35 8.86
C VAL A 238 23.50 9.62 8.84
N PRO A 239 22.60 9.82 7.86
CA PRO A 239 21.69 10.96 7.85
C PRO A 239 20.68 10.87 9.01
N VAL A 240 20.51 11.96 9.75
CA VAL A 240 19.61 12.02 10.89
C VAL A 240 18.61 13.17 10.81
N THR A 241 17.47 12.98 11.44
CA THR A 241 16.43 14.00 11.57
C THR A 241 16.48 14.56 12.99
N VAL A 242 16.53 15.89 13.13
CA VAL A 242 16.52 16.56 14.45
C VAL A 242 15.31 16.13 15.28
N GLY A 243 15.54 15.82 16.56
CA GLY A 243 14.48 15.41 17.49
C GLY A 243 14.11 13.93 17.43
N GLU A 244 14.57 13.18 16.43
CA GLU A 244 14.38 11.72 16.36
C GLU A 244 15.38 10.99 17.28
N THR A 245 14.95 9.85 17.80
CA THR A 245 15.77 8.98 18.65
C THR A 245 16.61 8.03 17.80
N TYR A 246 17.86 7.80 18.19
CA TYR A 246 18.76 6.84 17.55
C TYR A 246 19.45 5.98 18.61
N THR A 247 19.70 4.72 18.26
CA THR A 247 20.42 3.78 19.11
C THR A 247 21.66 3.26 18.41
N ALA A 248 22.78 3.27 19.11
CA ALA A 248 24.04 2.65 18.69
C ALA A 248 24.40 1.48 19.61
N VAL A 249 24.95 0.42 19.01
CA VAL A 249 25.41 -0.78 19.72
C VAL A 249 26.71 -1.32 19.14
N ALA A 250 27.47 -2.01 20.00
CA ALA A 250 28.51 -2.93 19.57
C ALA A 250 28.74 -4.01 20.63
N SER A 251 29.10 -5.21 20.19
CA SER A 251 29.54 -6.29 21.07
C SER A 251 31.05 -6.25 21.21
N PHE A 252 31.55 -6.40 22.44
CA PHE A 252 32.97 -6.39 22.78
C PHE A 252 33.41 -7.72 23.37
N TYR A 253 34.60 -8.14 22.98
CA TYR A 253 35.34 -9.25 23.57
C TYR A 253 36.78 -8.79 23.83
N GLY A 254 37.24 -8.86 25.07
CA GLY A 254 38.63 -8.58 25.44
C GLY A 254 39.51 -9.79 25.14
N GLY A 255 40.60 -9.60 24.41
CA GLY A 255 41.45 -10.71 23.96
C GLY A 255 42.14 -11.45 25.11
N VAL A 256 42.75 -10.71 26.04
CA VAL A 256 43.46 -11.29 27.20
C VAL A 256 42.96 -10.72 28.52
N THR A 257 42.73 -9.41 28.57
CA THR A 257 42.30 -8.70 29.79
C THR A 257 40.98 -7.97 29.59
N SER A 258 40.10 -8.07 30.58
CA SER A 258 38.88 -7.27 30.66
C SER A 258 39.20 -5.80 30.94
N ARG A 259 38.63 -4.88 30.16
CA ARG A 259 38.76 -3.43 30.36
C ARG A 259 37.41 -2.72 30.24
N SER A 260 37.39 -1.46 30.65
CA SER A 260 36.23 -0.59 30.52
C SER A 260 36.03 -0.15 29.05
N VAL A 261 34.91 -0.56 28.45
CA VAL A 261 34.54 -0.32 27.04
C VAL A 261 33.15 0.30 26.91
N TYR A 262 32.91 1.05 25.84
CA TYR A 262 31.59 1.56 25.50
C TYR A 262 31.46 1.99 24.02
N VAL A 263 30.23 2.17 23.55
CA VAL A 263 29.94 2.86 22.27
C VAL A 263 29.51 4.30 22.50
N ALA A 264 29.71 5.16 21.50
CA ALA A 264 29.20 6.51 21.51
C ALA A 264 28.71 6.95 20.12
N VAL A 265 27.72 7.85 20.11
CA VAL A 265 27.20 8.52 18.91
C VAL A 265 27.72 9.95 18.89
N LEU A 266 28.28 10.35 17.75
CA LEU A 266 28.77 11.70 17.49
C LEU A 266 27.85 12.37 16.47
N TRP A 267 27.37 13.56 16.80
CA TRP A 267 26.42 14.33 15.97
C TRP A 267 27.13 15.42 15.19
N TYR A 268 26.69 15.64 13.95
CA TYR A 268 27.31 16.60 13.02
C TYR A 268 26.25 17.44 12.31
N THR A 269 26.63 18.67 11.98
CA THR A 269 25.86 19.58 11.13
C THR A 269 25.87 19.12 9.67
N SER A 270 25.03 19.70 8.83
CA SER A 270 25.00 19.42 7.38
C SER A 270 26.31 19.74 6.67
N GLY A 271 27.11 20.68 7.20
CA GLY A 271 28.46 21.00 6.72
C GLY A 271 29.55 20.04 7.21
N GLY A 272 29.21 18.99 7.97
CA GLY A 272 30.15 18.01 8.50
C GLY A 272 30.92 18.46 9.75
N SER A 273 30.56 19.59 10.37
CA SER A 273 31.14 20.05 11.64
C SER A 273 30.54 19.29 12.83
N PHE A 274 31.40 18.88 13.78
CA PHE A 274 31.00 18.19 15.00
C PHE A 274 30.14 19.09 15.90
N ILE A 275 29.10 18.52 16.51
CA ILE A 275 28.19 19.19 17.44
C ILE A 275 28.47 18.69 18.86
N VAL A 276 28.19 17.42 19.12
CA VAL A 276 28.27 16.82 20.44
C VAL A 276 28.41 15.30 20.32
N GLN A 277 28.93 14.67 21.37
CA GLN A 277 29.02 13.22 21.50
C GLN A 277 28.16 12.75 22.67
N THR A 278 27.43 11.66 22.48
CA THR A 278 26.64 11.00 23.52
C THR A 278 27.22 9.61 23.76
N ASN A 279 27.64 9.34 25.00
CA ASN A 279 28.31 8.09 25.39
C ASN A 279 27.31 7.11 26.02
N ALA A 280 27.54 5.82 25.81
CA ALA A 280 26.99 4.80 26.70
C ALA A 280 27.69 4.83 28.06
N ASP A 281 27.04 4.26 29.07
CA ASP A 281 27.72 3.90 30.30
C ASP A 281 28.82 2.87 30.01
N ALA A 282 29.94 3.04 30.70
CA ALA A 282 31.08 2.14 30.57
C ALA A 282 30.77 0.77 31.17
N ILE A 283 31.04 -0.29 30.39
CA ILE A 283 30.90 -1.68 30.81
C ILE A 283 32.26 -2.40 30.77
N THR A 284 32.38 -3.52 31.47
CA THR A 284 33.60 -4.33 31.44
C THR A 284 33.54 -5.33 30.29
N SER A 285 34.55 -5.32 29.39
CA SER A 285 34.66 -6.30 28.31
C SER A 285 34.84 -7.72 28.87
N GLY A 286 34.13 -8.71 28.29
CA GLY A 286 34.29 -10.10 28.68
C GLY A 286 35.57 -10.71 28.11
N THR A 287 36.28 -11.53 28.89
CA THR A 287 37.33 -12.43 28.40
C THR A 287 36.73 -13.83 28.39
N GLY A 288 36.57 -14.45 27.21
CA GLY A 288 35.82 -15.71 27.08
C GLY A 288 34.31 -15.56 26.85
N SER A 289 33.78 -14.33 26.85
CA SER A 289 32.38 -14.04 26.55
C SER A 289 32.22 -12.68 25.88
N TRP A 290 31.19 -12.55 25.02
CA TRP A 290 30.83 -11.28 24.41
C TRP A 290 29.87 -10.50 25.30
N VAL A 291 30.12 -9.20 25.45
CA VAL A 291 29.23 -8.24 26.13
C VAL A 291 28.79 -7.16 25.16
N GLU A 292 27.57 -6.63 25.29
CA GLU A 292 27.04 -5.60 24.40
C GLU A 292 27.01 -4.25 25.10
N SER A 293 27.61 -3.22 24.50
CA SER A 293 27.45 -1.82 24.91
C SER A 293 26.42 -1.13 24.02
N ARG A 294 25.66 -0.19 24.59
CA ARG A 294 24.55 0.48 23.93
C ARG A 294 24.39 1.91 24.42
N VAL A 295 24.13 2.83 23.50
CA VAL A 295 23.63 4.18 23.82
C VAL A 295 22.39 4.46 22.99
N THR A 296 21.37 5.06 23.61
CA THR A 296 20.24 5.65 22.91
C THR A 296 20.22 7.15 23.17
N ALA A 297 20.09 7.95 22.11
CA ALA A 297 20.19 9.39 22.17
C ALA A 297 19.29 10.07 21.14
N VAL A 298 18.75 11.23 21.51
CA VAL A 298 17.95 12.08 20.62
C VAL A 298 18.89 12.96 19.79
N ALA A 299 18.65 13.02 18.48
CA ALA A 299 19.40 13.90 17.58
C ALA A 299 19.24 15.37 18.01
N PRO A 300 20.33 16.06 18.38
CA PRO A 300 20.26 17.42 18.93
C PRO A 300 19.85 18.43 17.85
N ALA A 301 19.48 19.64 18.28
CA ALA A 301 19.20 20.74 17.36
C ALA A 301 20.37 20.93 16.38
N THR A 302 20.05 21.16 15.10
CA THR A 302 21.01 21.31 13.98
C THR A 302 21.77 20.06 13.53
N ALA A 303 21.53 18.90 14.15
CA ALA A 303 22.09 17.64 13.66
C ALA A 303 21.49 17.25 12.31
N ALA A 304 22.36 17.00 11.33
CA ALA A 304 22.00 16.43 10.02
C ALA A 304 22.63 15.05 9.82
N TYR A 305 23.73 14.76 10.54
CA TYR A 305 24.43 13.49 10.45
C TYR A 305 24.84 12.93 11.82
N ALA A 306 25.02 11.61 11.88
CA ALA A 306 25.59 10.88 13.01
C ALA A 306 26.74 9.98 12.57
N ARG A 307 27.73 9.79 13.45
CA ARG A 307 28.77 8.75 13.36
C ARG A 307 28.79 7.96 14.65
N MET A 308 29.37 6.78 14.60
CA MET A 308 29.57 5.94 15.77
C MET A 308 31.05 5.67 16.01
N THR A 309 31.42 5.59 17.28
CA THR A 309 32.75 5.17 17.74
C THR A 309 32.62 4.05 18.78
N VAL A 310 33.62 3.17 18.79
CA VAL A 310 33.82 2.14 19.80
C VAL A 310 35.03 2.53 20.64
N VAL A 311 34.88 2.52 21.96
CA VAL A 311 35.84 3.11 22.88
C VAL A 311 36.29 2.09 23.92
N MET A 312 37.60 2.04 24.16
CA MET A 312 38.23 1.34 25.27
C MET A 312 38.84 2.41 26.16
N SER A 313 38.17 2.72 27.27
CA SER A 313 38.48 3.90 28.09
C SER A 313 39.69 3.75 29.01
N SER A 314 40.16 2.52 29.22
CA SER A 314 41.25 2.20 30.15
C SER A 314 42.21 1.14 29.59
N ALA A 315 42.58 1.23 28.32
CA ALA A 315 43.45 0.25 27.67
C ALA A 315 44.90 0.39 28.15
N ALA A 316 45.63 -0.73 28.18
CA ALA A 316 47.08 -0.77 28.26
C ALA A 316 47.69 -1.11 26.90
N THR A 317 48.95 -0.75 26.70
CA THR A 317 49.69 -1.09 25.48
C THR A 317 49.60 -2.57 25.17
N SER A 318 49.34 -2.91 23.91
CA SER A 318 49.13 -4.27 23.40
C SER A 318 47.83 -4.96 23.83
N ASP A 319 46.94 -4.32 24.59
CA ASP A 319 45.59 -4.85 24.81
C ASP A 319 44.88 -4.98 23.45
N THR A 320 44.23 -6.13 23.24
CA THR A 320 43.46 -6.42 22.04
C THR A 320 41.97 -6.53 22.36
N PHE A 321 41.14 -5.98 21.48
CA PHE A 321 39.69 -6.04 21.58
C PHE A 321 39.10 -6.45 20.25
N TYR A 322 38.15 -7.38 20.31
CA TYR A 322 37.35 -7.80 19.17
C TYR A 322 35.97 -7.15 19.30
N ILE A 323 35.53 -6.51 18.22
CA ILE A 323 34.25 -5.79 18.17
C ILE A 323 33.43 -6.30 16.99
N ASP A 324 32.17 -6.64 17.26
CA ASP A 324 31.27 -7.25 16.29
C ASP A 324 29.81 -6.90 16.60
N ARG A 325 28.88 -7.23 15.69
CA ARG A 325 27.46 -6.85 15.74
C ARG A 325 27.31 -5.37 16.01
N VAL A 326 27.86 -4.60 15.09
CA VAL A 326 27.99 -3.16 15.22
C VAL A 326 26.84 -2.46 14.51
N GLY A 327 26.13 -1.55 15.16
CA GLY A 327 24.95 -0.95 14.55
C GLY A 327 24.57 0.43 15.05
N LEU A 328 23.91 1.17 14.17
CA LEU A 328 23.33 2.50 14.42
C LEU A 328 21.99 2.57 13.70
N TRP A 329 20.89 2.80 14.40
CA TRP A 329 19.55 2.83 13.79
C TRP A 329 18.64 3.86 14.44
N ARG A 330 17.51 4.16 13.78
CA ARG A 330 16.43 4.99 14.34
C ARG A 330 15.64 4.18 15.36
N GLY A 331 15.30 4.81 16.47
CA GLY A 331 14.47 4.26 17.54
C GLY A 331 15.23 3.92 18.83
N ASN A 332 14.48 3.67 19.89
CA ASN A 332 14.91 3.36 21.25
C ASN A 332 14.97 1.85 21.50
N GLY A 333 16.15 1.36 21.86
CA GLY A 333 16.38 -0.07 22.09
C GLY A 333 16.65 -0.82 20.80
N GLY A 334 16.05 -1.98 20.62
CA GLY A 334 16.22 -2.80 19.43
C GLY A 334 17.40 -3.77 19.47
N GLN A 335 17.28 -4.89 18.76
CA GLN A 335 18.36 -5.87 18.59
C GLN A 335 19.16 -5.59 17.34
N TRP A 336 20.46 -5.82 17.42
CA TRP A 336 21.30 -5.73 16.23
C TRP A 336 20.80 -6.69 15.15
N ALA A 337 20.66 -6.16 13.93
CA ALA A 337 20.43 -6.87 12.69
C ALA A 337 21.39 -6.32 11.61
N MET A 338 21.55 -7.05 10.51
CA MET A 338 22.34 -6.56 9.38
C MET A 338 21.66 -5.35 8.71
N PRO A 339 22.40 -4.47 8.02
CA PRO A 339 21.77 -3.48 7.17
C PRO A 339 20.85 -4.16 6.13
N GLY A 340 19.71 -3.53 5.85
CA GLY A 340 18.64 -4.13 5.05
C GLY A 340 17.67 -5.02 5.83
N GLU A 341 18.01 -5.48 7.04
CA GLU A 341 17.10 -6.21 7.91
C GLU A 341 16.40 -5.30 8.93
N PRO A 342 15.10 -5.49 9.20
CA PRO A 342 14.40 -4.72 10.21
C PRO A 342 14.98 -4.88 11.63
N ILE A 343 15.18 -3.77 12.34
CA ILE A 343 15.55 -3.79 13.76
C ILE A 343 14.34 -4.19 14.60
N ARG A 344 14.49 -5.25 15.39
CA ARG A 344 13.40 -5.80 16.23
C ARG A 344 13.50 -5.37 17.66
N GLY A 345 12.38 -5.21 18.35
CA GLY A 345 12.37 -4.84 19.78
C GLY A 345 12.66 -3.37 20.04
N LEU A 346 12.42 -2.51 19.05
CA LEU A 346 12.35 -1.07 19.26
C LEU A 346 11.11 -0.77 20.11
N THR A 347 11.30 0.03 21.14
CA THR A 347 10.23 0.39 22.10
C THR A 347 9.37 1.57 21.63
N ASP A 348 9.88 2.34 20.68
CA ASP A 348 9.24 3.49 20.03
C ASP A 348 8.88 3.24 18.56
N ALA A 349 9.24 2.08 18.00
CA ALA A 349 8.80 1.71 16.66
C ALA A 349 7.28 1.45 16.64
N PRO A 350 6.63 1.70 15.50
CA PRO A 350 5.27 1.21 15.27
C PRO A 350 5.22 -0.29 15.55
N LEU A 351 4.06 -0.74 16.05
CA LEU A 351 3.78 -2.07 16.57
C LEU A 351 3.94 -3.14 15.47
N GLY A 352 5.18 -3.45 15.12
CA GLY A 352 5.55 -4.33 14.02
C GLY A 352 5.81 -5.75 14.49
N ASN A 353 5.99 -6.65 13.52
CA ASN A 353 6.33 -8.04 13.78
C ASN A 353 7.78 -8.15 14.31
N LEU A 354 7.95 -8.78 15.46
CA LEU A 354 9.20 -8.97 16.21
C LEU A 354 9.95 -10.27 15.81
N LEU A 355 9.43 -11.02 14.84
CA LEU A 355 10.11 -12.17 14.24
C LEU A 355 11.06 -11.74 13.10
N SER A 356 11.93 -12.65 12.65
CA SER A 356 12.77 -12.41 11.47
C SER A 356 11.93 -12.38 10.22
N LEU A 357 12.43 -11.79 9.14
CA LEU A 357 11.71 -11.84 7.89
C LEU A 357 11.47 -13.30 7.49
N ASN A 358 12.51 -14.13 7.54
CA ASN A 358 12.40 -15.57 7.26
C ASN A 358 11.46 -16.31 8.21
N GLN A 359 11.45 -15.96 9.50
CA GLN A 359 10.54 -16.55 10.49
C GLN A 359 9.10 -16.12 10.22
N ALA A 360 8.87 -14.84 9.93
CA ALA A 360 7.56 -14.25 9.74
C ALA A 360 6.87 -14.76 8.48
N THR A 361 7.62 -14.98 7.41
CA THR A 361 7.14 -15.47 6.12
C THR A 361 7.27 -16.98 5.97
N GLY A 362 7.49 -17.72 7.07
CA GLY A 362 7.53 -19.17 7.02
C GLY A 362 8.59 -19.77 6.08
N THR A 363 9.77 -19.16 5.91
CA THR A 363 10.89 -19.55 5.01
C THR A 363 10.97 -18.89 3.62
N ASP A 364 10.02 -18.02 3.22
CA ASP A 364 10.11 -17.33 1.93
C ASP A 364 11.39 -16.50 1.74
N ALA A 365 11.79 -15.77 2.78
CA ALA A 365 12.84 -14.75 2.67
C ALA A 365 14.21 -15.35 2.31
N GLU A 366 14.54 -16.52 2.84
CA GLU A 366 15.83 -17.18 2.62
C GLU A 366 15.70 -18.49 1.83
N GLY A 367 14.48 -19.00 1.61
CA GLY A 367 14.25 -20.32 1.03
C GLY A 367 14.77 -21.48 1.89
N ALA A 368 15.10 -21.22 3.16
CA ALA A 368 15.74 -22.13 4.09
C ALA A 368 15.12 -22.02 5.49
N THR A 369 15.40 -22.99 6.36
CA THR A 369 14.82 -23.07 7.72
C THR A 369 15.59 -22.25 8.76
N THR A 370 16.43 -21.31 8.33
CA THR A 370 17.20 -20.41 9.20
C THR A 370 16.29 -19.70 10.21
N GLY A 371 16.70 -19.71 11.49
CA GLY A 371 15.95 -19.10 12.58
C GLY A 371 14.83 -19.97 13.17
N PHE A 372 14.58 -21.17 12.62
CA PHE A 372 13.72 -22.17 13.23
C PHE A 372 14.56 -23.28 13.87
N THR A 373 14.11 -23.81 15.00
CA THR A 373 14.73 -24.98 15.63
C THR A 373 13.73 -26.12 15.71
N ALA A 374 14.11 -27.29 15.18
CA ALA A 374 13.25 -28.46 15.18
C ALA A 374 12.97 -28.96 16.60
N LEU A 375 11.73 -29.37 16.87
CA LEU A 375 11.31 -30.02 18.11
C LEU A 375 10.73 -31.37 17.75
N TYR A 376 11.51 -32.44 17.94
CA TYR A 376 11.08 -33.83 17.62
C TYR A 376 10.46 -33.95 16.22
N SER A 377 11.05 -33.21 15.27
CA SER A 377 10.58 -33.06 13.89
C SER A 377 11.78 -32.87 12.96
N THR A 378 11.53 -32.92 11.66
CA THR A 378 12.40 -32.33 10.64
C THR A 378 11.71 -31.10 10.05
N LEU A 379 12.49 -30.09 9.68
CA LEU A 379 11.99 -28.86 9.08
C LEU A 379 12.47 -28.75 7.63
N ALA A 380 11.58 -28.32 6.75
CA ALA A 380 11.90 -28.03 5.36
C ALA A 380 11.21 -26.74 4.91
N SER A 381 11.72 -26.16 3.83
CA SER A 381 11.07 -25.04 3.14
C SER A 381 10.31 -25.61 1.94
N ALA A 382 9.00 -25.40 1.87
CA ALA A 382 8.11 -26.07 0.92
C ALA A 382 7.27 -25.09 0.11
N THR A 383 7.06 -25.38 -1.18
CA THR A 383 6.19 -24.62 -2.09
C THR A 383 4.78 -25.24 -2.22
N SER A 384 4.54 -26.35 -1.53
CA SER A 384 3.25 -27.05 -1.45
C SER A 384 2.92 -27.30 0.03
N PRO A 385 1.67 -27.08 0.48
CA PRO A 385 0.51 -26.56 -0.25
C PRO A 385 0.77 -25.13 -0.77
N THR A 386 -0.13 -24.56 -1.57
CA THR A 386 -0.07 -23.13 -1.91
C THR A 386 0.08 -22.32 -0.61
N PRO A 387 1.20 -21.61 -0.42
CA PRO A 387 1.51 -20.90 0.82
C PRO A 387 0.45 -19.86 1.16
N ALA A 388 0.26 -19.59 2.45
CA ALA A 388 -0.71 -18.60 2.91
C ALA A 388 -0.27 -17.17 2.56
N GLN A 389 1.05 -16.95 2.51
CA GLN A 389 1.71 -15.74 2.04
C GLN A 389 2.90 -16.12 1.15
N GLY A 390 3.25 -15.25 0.21
CA GLY A 390 4.43 -15.43 -0.64
C GLY A 390 4.43 -16.73 -1.44
N SER A 391 5.55 -17.45 -1.41
CA SER A 391 5.88 -18.54 -2.34
C SER A 391 6.33 -19.83 -1.67
N ARG A 392 6.61 -19.82 -0.36
CA ARG A 392 7.15 -20.92 0.44
C ARG A 392 6.58 -20.86 1.86
N SER A 393 6.45 -22.03 2.49
CA SER A 393 6.03 -22.18 3.88
C SER A 393 6.95 -23.15 4.62
N LEU A 394 6.90 -23.15 5.95
CA LEU A 394 7.70 -24.03 6.78
C LEU A 394 6.97 -25.36 6.87
N GLU A 395 7.53 -26.41 6.29
CA GLU A 395 7.04 -27.78 6.46
C GLU A 395 7.67 -28.40 7.71
N VAL A 396 6.83 -29.04 8.51
CA VAL A 396 7.17 -29.71 9.76
C VAL A 396 6.73 -31.16 9.66
N THR A 397 7.69 -32.07 9.75
CA THR A 397 7.44 -33.51 9.70
C THR A 397 7.80 -34.13 11.03
N ALA A 398 6.83 -34.72 11.72
CA ALA A 398 7.05 -35.34 13.03
C ALA A 398 7.97 -36.57 12.91
N THR A 399 8.96 -36.69 13.79
CA THR A 399 9.87 -37.86 13.84
C THR A 399 9.55 -38.81 14.98
N THR A 400 8.60 -38.45 15.85
CA THR A 400 8.13 -39.29 16.95
C THR A 400 6.60 -39.32 16.98
N THR A 401 6.04 -40.22 17.78
CA THR A 401 4.59 -40.28 18.08
C THR A 401 4.19 -39.44 19.29
N SER A 402 5.12 -38.64 19.82
CA SER A 402 4.91 -37.63 20.87
C SER A 402 5.04 -36.23 20.27
N TYR A 403 4.83 -35.19 21.08
CA TYR A 403 4.92 -33.78 20.68
C TYR A 403 5.95 -33.49 19.56
N ALA A 404 5.51 -32.91 18.46
CA ALA A 404 6.40 -32.54 17.35
C ALA A 404 6.08 -31.14 16.83
N GLY A 405 7.11 -30.36 16.49
CA GLY A 405 6.93 -28.97 16.09
C GLY A 405 8.22 -28.21 15.83
N PHE A 406 8.19 -26.90 16.11
CA PHE A 406 9.35 -26.04 16.01
C PHE A 406 9.37 -25.00 17.14
N ASN A 407 10.55 -24.43 17.39
CA ASN A 407 10.74 -23.30 18.29
C ASN A 407 11.22 -22.07 17.53
N LEU A 408 10.92 -20.88 18.08
CA LEU A 408 11.33 -19.56 17.58
C LEU A 408 11.92 -18.74 18.72
N GLY A 409 12.99 -17.99 18.42
CA GLY A 409 13.55 -17.04 19.38
C GLY A 409 14.11 -17.70 20.64
N GLY A 410 14.64 -18.92 20.52
CA GLY A 410 15.09 -19.75 21.63
C GLY A 410 14.26 -21.03 21.80
N ASP A 411 14.32 -21.63 22.98
CA ASP A 411 13.58 -22.85 23.33
C ASP A 411 12.99 -22.75 24.76
N GLN A 412 12.71 -23.88 25.41
CA GLN A 412 12.19 -23.93 26.79
C GLN A 412 13.24 -23.65 27.88
N SER A 413 14.46 -23.26 27.51
CA SER A 413 15.61 -23.05 28.40
C SER A 413 16.18 -21.63 28.28
N TYR A 414 15.91 -20.93 27.16
CA TYR A 414 16.32 -19.55 26.94
C TYR A 414 15.42 -18.87 25.90
N GLY A 415 15.40 -17.54 25.92
CA GLY A 415 14.72 -16.73 24.92
C GLY A 415 15.53 -15.54 24.45
N THR A 416 15.25 -15.13 23.22
CA THR A 416 15.99 -14.08 22.53
C THR A 416 15.10 -13.00 21.97
N ILE A 417 13.77 -13.14 21.93
CA ILE A 417 12.91 -12.10 21.38
C ILE A 417 12.60 -11.07 22.48
N PRO A 418 12.97 -9.80 22.32
CA PRO A 418 12.85 -8.80 23.38
C PRO A 418 11.40 -8.40 23.62
N VAL A 419 11.04 -8.27 24.89
CA VAL A 419 9.71 -7.87 25.35
C VAL A 419 9.83 -6.93 26.54
N THR A 420 8.77 -6.18 26.82
CA THR A 420 8.66 -5.31 27.98
C THR A 420 7.64 -5.91 28.95
N GLY A 421 8.06 -6.11 30.20
CA GLY A 421 7.19 -6.67 31.22
C GLY A 421 5.95 -5.81 31.47
N GLY A 422 4.79 -6.46 31.57
CA GLY A 422 3.48 -5.81 31.74
C GLY A 422 2.75 -5.49 30.43
N ASP A 423 3.44 -5.49 29.29
CA ASP A 423 2.80 -5.23 28.00
C ASP A 423 2.04 -6.44 27.45
N ILE A 424 0.96 -6.18 26.72
CA ILE A 424 0.23 -7.23 26.00
C ILE A 424 0.97 -7.55 24.71
N TYR A 425 1.12 -8.84 24.42
CA TYR A 425 1.66 -9.35 23.17
C TYR A 425 0.73 -10.39 22.56
N THR A 426 0.78 -10.49 21.24
CA THR A 426 0.07 -11.50 20.46
C THR A 426 1.05 -12.23 19.54
N PHE A 427 1.02 -13.56 19.59
CA PHE A 427 1.60 -14.43 18.58
C PHE A 427 0.49 -14.95 17.66
N ARG A 428 0.76 -15.01 16.35
CA ARG A 428 -0.11 -15.64 15.35
C ARG A 428 0.69 -16.45 14.34
N ALA A 429 0.07 -17.46 13.78
CA ALA A 429 0.55 -18.19 12.61
C ALA A 429 -0.64 -18.75 11.82
N LYS A 430 -0.45 -19.00 10.53
CA LYS A 430 -1.33 -19.85 9.73
C LYS A 430 -0.77 -21.27 9.76
N VAL A 431 -1.63 -22.26 10.01
CA VAL A 431 -1.25 -23.69 9.99
C VAL A 431 -2.11 -24.48 9.02
N TYR A 432 -1.54 -25.49 8.37
CA TYR A 432 -2.21 -26.33 7.37
C TYR A 432 -1.72 -27.78 7.43
N SER A 433 -2.59 -28.74 7.12
CA SER A 433 -2.15 -30.08 6.69
C SER A 433 -3.11 -30.66 5.67
N ALA A 434 -2.59 -31.35 4.65
CA ALA A 434 -3.44 -32.00 3.65
C ALA A 434 -4.19 -33.23 4.20
N ALA A 435 -3.64 -33.87 5.24
CA ALA A 435 -4.13 -35.16 5.74
C ALA A 435 -4.28 -35.24 7.26
N ALA A 436 -3.48 -34.47 8.02
CA ALA A 436 -3.53 -34.48 9.47
C ALA A 436 -4.71 -33.63 9.98
N THR A 437 -5.35 -34.08 11.06
CA THR A 437 -6.43 -33.35 11.76
C THR A 437 -6.07 -33.05 13.21
N ASP A 438 -4.84 -33.36 13.57
CA ASP A 438 -4.27 -33.21 14.89
C ASP A 438 -4.30 -31.74 15.34
N GLY A 439 -4.43 -31.54 16.65
CA GLY A 439 -4.40 -30.21 17.23
C GLY A 439 -2.98 -29.67 17.32
N VAL A 440 -2.83 -28.40 16.94
CA VAL A 440 -1.58 -27.63 17.05
C VAL A 440 -1.77 -26.51 18.06
N THR A 441 -0.82 -26.38 18.97
CA THR A 441 -0.89 -25.46 20.11
C THR A 441 0.32 -24.51 20.11
N PRO A 442 0.12 -23.19 20.28
CA PRO A 442 1.21 -22.25 20.46
C PRO A 442 1.51 -22.07 21.96
N ILE A 443 2.79 -21.95 22.31
CA ILE A 443 3.25 -21.73 23.69
C ILE A 443 4.27 -20.61 23.68
N ILE A 444 4.12 -19.65 24.59
CA ILE A 444 5.10 -18.59 24.84
C ILE A 444 5.83 -18.91 26.14
N TYR A 445 7.15 -18.81 26.16
CA TYR A 445 7.97 -18.83 27.37
C TYR A 445 8.51 -17.43 27.64
N TRP A 446 8.57 -17.06 28.92
CA TRP A 446 9.00 -15.73 29.37
C TRP A 446 10.29 -15.82 30.17
N TRP A 447 11.20 -14.90 29.89
CA TRP A 447 12.56 -14.89 30.43
C TRP A 447 12.88 -13.53 31.03
N THR A 448 13.62 -13.53 32.13
CA THR A 448 14.19 -12.30 32.71
C THR A 448 15.29 -11.73 31.83
N SER A 449 15.88 -10.60 32.21
CA SER A 449 17.00 -9.96 31.50
C SER A 449 18.25 -10.83 31.37
N ALA A 450 18.38 -11.92 32.13
CA ALA A 450 19.43 -12.91 31.94
C ALA A 450 19.24 -13.76 30.67
N GLY A 451 18.04 -13.78 30.09
CA GLY A 451 17.71 -14.52 28.85
C GLY A 451 17.55 -16.03 29.03
N ASN A 452 18.02 -16.61 30.14
CA ASN A 452 17.98 -18.04 30.44
C ASN A 452 17.40 -18.37 31.83
N VAL A 453 16.88 -17.35 32.54
CA VAL A 453 16.18 -17.51 33.82
C VAL A 453 14.72 -17.17 33.58
N ALA A 454 13.82 -18.10 33.92
CA ALA A 454 12.38 -17.94 33.73
C ALA A 454 11.83 -16.73 34.49
N ALA A 455 10.88 -16.02 33.88
CA ALA A 455 10.13 -14.95 34.51
C ALA A 455 9.16 -15.48 35.59
N SER A 456 8.46 -14.58 36.30
CA SER A 456 7.54 -14.96 37.39
C SER A 456 6.41 -15.89 36.93
N THR A 457 6.03 -15.81 35.66
CA THR A 457 5.25 -16.83 34.97
C THR A 457 6.12 -17.42 33.86
N ALA A 458 6.50 -18.69 33.99
CA ALA A 458 7.48 -19.29 33.09
C ALA A 458 6.95 -19.47 31.65
N SER A 459 5.67 -19.79 31.48
CA SER A 459 5.07 -19.98 30.17
C SER A 459 3.56 -19.75 30.16
N THR A 460 3.02 -19.55 28.95
CA THR A 460 1.60 -19.46 28.67
C THR A 460 1.27 -20.33 27.46
N VAL A 461 0.28 -21.21 27.62
CA VAL A 461 -0.19 -22.13 26.58
C VAL A 461 -1.44 -21.53 25.93
N GLY A 462 -1.47 -21.50 24.59
CA GLY A 462 -2.57 -20.98 23.81
C GLY A 462 -3.67 -22.01 23.57
N THR A 463 -4.69 -21.60 22.82
CA THR A 463 -5.76 -22.50 22.39
C THR A 463 -5.27 -23.41 21.28
N GLU A 464 -5.56 -24.70 21.41
CA GLU A 464 -5.30 -25.71 20.37
C GLU A 464 -6.19 -25.48 19.14
N VAL A 465 -5.61 -25.64 17.95
CA VAL A 465 -6.31 -25.51 16.67
C VAL A 465 -6.11 -26.77 15.84
N ALA A 466 -7.20 -27.41 15.44
CA ALA A 466 -7.16 -28.59 14.60
C ALA A 466 -6.68 -28.26 13.18
N LEU A 467 -5.71 -29.05 12.69
CA LEU A 467 -5.24 -28.98 11.31
C LEU A 467 -6.36 -29.39 10.33
N ALA A 468 -6.26 -28.87 9.11
CA ALA A 468 -7.19 -29.18 8.03
C ALA A 468 -6.56 -28.88 6.66
N ALA A 469 -7.18 -29.40 5.61
CA ALA A 469 -6.88 -29.07 4.20
C ALA A 469 -7.33 -27.65 3.81
N SER A 470 -7.13 -26.69 4.71
CA SER A 470 -7.34 -25.26 4.56
C SER A 470 -6.52 -24.55 5.65
N TRP A 471 -5.92 -23.40 5.34
CA TRP A 471 -5.14 -22.64 6.32
C TRP A 471 -6.00 -22.20 7.51
N LYS A 472 -5.56 -22.51 8.72
CA LYS A 472 -6.21 -22.14 9.99
C LYS A 472 -5.39 -21.12 10.75
N ASP A 473 -6.07 -20.21 11.44
CA ASP A 473 -5.44 -19.23 12.32
C ASP A 473 -5.11 -19.85 13.68
N LEU A 474 -3.83 -19.83 14.02
CA LEU A 474 -3.29 -20.16 15.33
C LEU A 474 -2.91 -18.85 16.02
N ALA A 475 -3.40 -18.60 17.23
CA ALA A 475 -3.08 -17.37 17.95
C ALA A 475 -3.07 -17.53 19.47
N ILE A 476 -2.26 -16.69 20.12
CA ILE A 476 -2.26 -16.49 21.58
C ILE A 476 -2.02 -15.02 21.87
N THR A 477 -2.80 -14.45 22.79
CA THR A 477 -2.66 -13.06 23.25
C THR A 477 -2.57 -13.05 24.77
N VAL A 478 -1.53 -12.45 25.32
CA VAL A 478 -1.25 -12.48 26.75
C VAL A 478 -0.38 -11.30 27.18
N ALA A 479 -0.52 -10.86 28.43
CA ALA A 479 0.38 -9.90 29.04
C ALA A 479 1.71 -10.57 29.44
N ALA A 480 2.83 -9.97 29.04
CA ALA A 480 4.15 -10.36 29.50
C ALA A 480 4.24 -10.18 31.03
N PRO A 481 4.79 -11.14 31.78
CA PRO A 481 5.03 -10.97 33.22
C PRO A 481 5.85 -9.72 33.52
N SER A 482 5.65 -9.08 34.68
CA SER A 482 6.27 -7.78 34.99
C SER A 482 7.80 -7.79 34.98
N ASN A 483 8.43 -8.94 35.22
CA ASN A 483 9.88 -9.13 35.15
C ASN A 483 10.38 -9.78 33.85
N ALA A 484 9.52 -9.92 32.83
CA ALA A 484 9.91 -10.46 31.54
C ALA A 484 10.67 -9.40 30.72
N ALA A 485 11.77 -9.82 30.12
CA ALA A 485 12.60 -9.04 29.20
C ALA A 485 12.80 -9.75 27.85
N TYR A 486 12.69 -11.08 27.81
CA TYR A 486 12.70 -11.85 26.57
C TYR A 486 11.56 -12.89 26.52
N ALA A 487 11.25 -13.33 25.31
CA ALA A 487 10.32 -14.40 24.99
C ALA A 487 10.93 -15.42 24.03
N SER A 488 10.44 -16.65 24.08
CA SER A 488 10.62 -17.68 23.06
C SER A 488 9.29 -18.38 22.80
N PHE A 489 9.15 -19.00 21.62
CA PHE A 489 7.92 -19.65 21.19
C PHE A 489 8.14 -21.10 20.87
N ARG A 490 7.12 -21.89 21.13
CA ARG A 490 7.00 -23.26 20.66
C ARG A 490 5.65 -23.43 19.99
N VAL A 491 5.64 -23.96 18.78
CA VAL A 491 4.43 -24.38 18.08
C VAL A 491 4.55 -25.86 17.83
N ARG A 492 3.61 -26.64 18.35
CA ARG A 492 3.69 -28.10 18.29
C ARG A 492 2.33 -28.73 18.11
N ALA A 493 2.30 -29.89 17.47
CA ALA A 493 1.19 -30.82 17.58
C ALA A 493 1.26 -31.56 18.94
N ASP A 494 0.11 -31.82 19.57
CA ASP A 494 0.06 -32.45 20.89
C ASP A 494 0.21 -33.98 20.84
N ALA A 495 0.62 -34.60 21.96
CA ALA A 495 1.27 -35.92 22.05
C ALA A 495 0.45 -37.15 21.61
N SER A 496 -0.71 -36.98 21.00
CA SER A 496 -1.58 -38.06 20.52
C SER A 496 -1.86 -37.92 19.04
N HIS A 497 -0.80 -37.88 18.23
CA HIS A 497 -0.90 -37.84 16.78
C HIS A 497 -0.48 -39.14 16.10
N ALA A 498 -1.19 -39.50 15.02
CA ALA A 498 -0.85 -40.66 14.21
C ALA A 498 0.59 -40.54 13.67
N SER A 499 1.28 -41.67 13.50
CA SER A 499 2.70 -41.69 13.12
C SER A 499 3.01 -40.82 11.89
N ALA A 500 4.00 -39.93 12.03
CA ALA A 500 4.57 -39.06 10.99
C ALA A 500 3.60 -38.05 10.37
N ILE A 501 2.94 -37.21 11.19
CA ILE A 501 2.21 -36.05 10.69
C ILE A 501 3.13 -35.09 9.91
N VAL A 502 2.62 -34.54 8.82
CA VAL A 502 3.24 -33.45 8.06
C VAL A 502 2.28 -32.28 8.06
N TRP A 503 2.77 -31.11 8.47
CA TRP A 503 1.98 -29.89 8.51
C TRP A 503 2.86 -28.68 8.20
N ASN A 504 2.22 -27.59 7.76
CA ASN A 504 2.88 -26.38 7.33
C ASN A 504 2.52 -25.22 8.26
N ALA A 505 3.49 -24.33 8.49
CA ALA A 505 3.30 -23.06 9.17
C ALA A 505 3.73 -21.90 8.27
N ASP A 506 2.95 -20.85 8.26
CA ASP A 506 3.20 -19.65 7.44
C ASP A 506 2.59 -18.41 8.11
N ALA A 507 2.88 -17.21 7.59
CA ALA A 507 2.38 -15.93 8.09
C ALA A 507 2.50 -15.81 9.62
N LEU A 508 3.69 -16.09 10.14
CA LEU A 508 3.99 -16.04 11.56
C LEU A 508 4.20 -14.59 12.00
N SER A 509 3.63 -14.21 13.14
CA SER A 509 3.88 -12.91 13.74
C SER A 509 3.96 -13.00 15.25
N PHE A 510 4.83 -12.19 15.83
CA PHE A 510 4.81 -11.89 17.24
C PHE A 510 4.91 -10.39 17.42
N HIS A 511 3.96 -9.76 18.08
CA HIS A 511 3.90 -8.31 18.17
C HIS A 511 3.32 -7.85 19.49
N ARG A 512 3.68 -6.64 19.91
CA ARG A 512 3.02 -5.95 21.03
C ARG A 512 1.57 -5.61 20.62
N GLY A 513 0.65 -5.53 21.56
CA GLY A 513 -0.78 -5.27 21.34
C GLY A 513 -1.64 -6.53 21.22
N ALA A 514 -2.93 -6.41 21.54
CA ALA A 514 -3.91 -7.51 21.59
C ALA A 514 -4.59 -7.85 20.25
N ALA A 515 -4.52 -6.92 19.29
CA ALA A 515 -5.13 -7.02 17.98
C ALA A 515 -4.05 -6.90 16.89
N GLY A 516 -4.43 -7.07 15.62
CA GLY A 516 -3.50 -6.96 14.52
C GLY A 516 -3.77 -7.95 13.40
N VAL A 517 -3.27 -7.67 12.21
CA VAL A 517 -3.17 -8.63 11.10
C VAL A 517 -1.69 -8.90 10.84
N TRP A 518 -1.35 -10.09 10.35
CA TRP A 518 0.03 -10.38 9.99
C TRP A 518 0.60 -9.29 9.05
N GLN A 519 1.84 -8.90 9.33
CA GLN A 519 2.67 -8.06 8.47
C GLN A 519 4.11 -8.56 8.53
N ALA A 520 4.88 -8.26 7.49
CA ALA A 520 6.31 -8.44 7.51
C ALA A 520 6.96 -7.58 8.63
N PRO A 521 8.09 -8.03 9.20
CA PRO A 521 8.85 -7.23 10.15
C PRO A 521 9.21 -5.85 9.57
N GLY A 522 9.18 -4.82 10.42
CA GLY A 522 9.39 -3.43 9.99
C GLY A 522 8.14 -2.72 9.45
N VAL A 523 7.03 -3.43 9.23
CA VAL A 523 5.77 -2.80 8.84
C VAL A 523 4.85 -2.64 10.07
N PRO A 524 4.22 -1.48 10.29
CA PRO A 524 3.22 -1.30 11.33
C PRO A 524 2.08 -2.31 11.17
N ILE A 525 1.62 -2.93 12.25
CA ILE A 525 0.51 -3.89 12.18
C ILE A 525 -0.84 -3.16 12.16
N PRO A 526 -1.63 -3.27 11.07
CA PRO A 526 -2.93 -2.64 10.99
C PRO A 526 -3.89 -3.20 12.04
N GLY A 527 -4.79 -2.35 12.54
CA GLY A 527 -5.76 -2.73 13.58
C GLY A 527 -5.22 -2.61 15.01
N GLN A 528 -4.05 -2.01 15.20
CA GLN A 528 -3.54 -1.62 16.51
C GLN A 528 -3.62 -0.11 16.75
N SER A 529 -3.90 0.28 18.00
CA SER A 529 -3.77 1.68 18.44
C SER A 529 -2.30 2.03 18.63
N ARG A 530 -1.87 3.21 18.16
CA ARG A 530 -0.51 3.73 18.37
C ARG A 530 -0.17 3.77 19.87
N ILE A 531 0.91 3.10 20.27
CA ILE A 531 1.49 3.21 21.62
C ILE A 531 2.61 4.25 21.57
N ALA A 532 2.51 5.32 22.37
CA ALA A 532 3.52 6.37 22.44
C ALA A 532 4.72 5.96 23.32
N VAL A 533 5.82 6.72 23.25
CA VAL A 533 7.12 6.48 23.91
C VAL A 533 7.02 6.36 25.44
N ASN A 534 5.97 6.93 26.05
CA ASN A 534 5.67 6.80 27.48
C ASN A 534 4.68 5.67 27.80
N ASN A 535 4.46 4.73 26.87
CA ASN A 535 3.43 3.71 26.92
C ASN A 535 1.99 4.25 26.92
N ALA A 536 1.78 5.51 26.53
CA ALA A 536 0.43 6.03 26.35
C ALA A 536 -0.27 5.34 25.18
N VAL A 537 -1.53 5.00 25.36
CA VAL A 537 -2.33 4.25 24.39
C VAL A 537 -3.65 4.96 24.13
N ASP A 538 -4.13 4.85 22.89
CA ASP A 538 -5.50 5.27 22.54
C ASP A 538 -6.44 4.06 22.67
N LEU A 539 -7.35 4.13 23.63
CA LEU A 539 -8.28 3.06 24.03
C LEU A 539 -9.73 3.46 23.76
N SER A 540 -10.65 2.50 23.79
CA SER A 540 -12.09 2.75 23.74
C SER A 540 -12.87 1.68 24.50
N GLY A 541 -14.09 2.03 24.94
CA GLY A 541 -14.98 1.09 25.60
C GLY A 541 -16.19 1.77 26.23
N THR A 542 -16.97 0.99 26.98
CA THR A 542 -18.18 1.50 27.66
C THR A 542 -17.86 1.94 29.09
N GLY A 543 -18.48 3.03 29.53
CA GLY A 543 -18.29 3.57 30.89
C GLY A 543 -17.00 4.38 31.11
N SER A 544 -16.87 4.96 32.30
CA SER A 544 -15.70 5.75 32.69
C SER A 544 -14.46 4.86 32.89
N PRO A 545 -13.28 5.29 32.42
CA PRO A 545 -12.04 4.57 32.65
C PRO A 545 -11.48 4.76 34.08
N GLU A 546 -11.97 5.75 34.83
CA GLU A 546 -11.47 6.06 36.17
C GLU A 546 -11.78 4.94 37.17
N GLY A 547 -10.75 4.43 37.85
CA GLY A 547 -10.82 3.31 38.77
C GLY A 547 -10.93 1.93 38.12
N VAL A 548 -11.00 1.87 36.77
CA VAL A 548 -11.20 0.62 36.02
C VAL A 548 -10.03 0.32 35.09
N VAL A 549 -9.62 1.31 34.29
CA VAL A 549 -8.67 1.12 33.20
C VAL A 549 -7.28 1.59 33.61
N THR A 550 -6.33 0.66 33.67
CA THR A 550 -4.91 0.95 33.90
C THR A 550 -4.24 1.38 32.61
N ALA A 551 -3.55 2.53 32.61
CA ALA A 551 -2.76 3.00 31.46
C ALA A 551 -1.65 3.95 31.90
N ALA A 552 -0.75 4.35 31.00
CA ALA A 552 0.26 5.36 31.29
C ALA A 552 -0.28 6.79 31.12
N PRO A 553 0.30 7.81 31.79
CA PRO A 553 -0.04 9.21 31.55
C PRO A 553 0.06 9.58 30.06
N GLY A 554 -0.87 10.39 29.55
CA GLY A 554 -1.01 10.73 28.14
C GLY A 554 -1.89 9.77 27.33
N SER A 555 -2.30 8.63 27.90
CA SER A 555 -3.25 7.72 27.23
C SER A 555 -4.59 8.41 27.02
N THR A 556 -5.31 8.06 25.95
CA THR A 556 -6.67 8.53 25.74
C THR A 556 -7.67 7.38 25.77
N TRP A 557 -8.90 7.65 26.21
CA TRP A 557 -9.99 6.67 26.25
C TRP A 557 -11.24 7.31 25.64
N LEU A 558 -11.68 6.77 24.51
CA LEU A 558 -12.95 7.14 23.89
C LEU A 558 -14.07 6.32 24.52
N GLN A 559 -14.84 6.95 25.41
CA GLN A 559 -16.02 6.32 25.99
C GLN A 559 -17.18 6.34 24.99
N THR A 560 -17.74 5.17 24.68
CA THR A 560 -18.91 4.99 23.83
C THR A 560 -20.10 4.47 24.64
N ASP A 561 -21.32 4.66 24.13
CA ASP A 561 -22.56 4.20 24.77
C ASP A 561 -23.10 2.87 24.20
N ALA A 562 -22.57 2.42 23.06
CA ALA A 562 -22.74 1.08 22.51
C ALA A 562 -21.42 0.58 21.88
N THR A 563 -21.34 -0.72 21.59
CA THR A 563 -20.16 -1.33 20.93
C THR A 563 -20.12 -1.10 19.43
N THR A 564 -21.19 -0.58 18.81
CA THR A 564 -21.34 -0.49 17.34
C THR A 564 -21.63 0.91 16.79
N ASP A 565 -21.98 1.90 17.62
CA ASP A 565 -22.30 3.27 17.19
C ASP A 565 -21.94 4.27 18.31
N VAL A 566 -21.63 5.53 17.95
CA VAL A 566 -21.25 6.59 18.88
C VAL A 566 -22.34 7.67 18.86
N LYS A 567 -23.30 7.61 19.79
CA LYS A 567 -24.38 8.62 19.91
C LYS A 567 -24.04 9.79 20.85
N GLY A 568 -22.82 9.77 21.39
CA GLY A 568 -22.14 10.80 22.17
C GLY A 568 -20.72 10.29 22.48
N TRP A 569 -19.76 11.18 22.75
CA TRP A 569 -18.38 10.78 23.03
C TRP A 569 -17.78 11.57 24.19
N ILE A 570 -17.34 10.84 25.22
CA ILE A 570 -16.50 11.42 26.27
C ILE A 570 -15.08 10.92 26.00
N ARG A 571 -14.21 11.84 25.60
CA ARG A 571 -12.78 11.53 25.52
C ARG A 571 -12.14 11.79 26.87
N TRP A 572 -11.54 10.77 27.44
CA TRP A 572 -10.74 10.87 28.65
C TRP A 572 -9.26 10.89 28.29
N ILE A 573 -8.47 11.62 29.07
CA ILE A 573 -7.03 11.69 29.00
C ILE A 573 -6.48 11.27 30.36
N LYS A 574 -5.53 10.35 30.37
CA LYS A 574 -4.85 9.98 31.60
C LYS A 574 -3.85 11.05 31.97
N ALA A 575 -4.17 11.87 32.96
CA ALA A 575 -3.34 13.01 33.33
C ALA A 575 -2.16 12.59 34.20
N THR A 576 -2.38 11.66 35.13
CA THR A 576 -1.38 11.29 36.15
C THR A 576 -1.47 9.82 36.55
N GLY A 577 -0.35 9.27 37.02
CA GLY A 577 -0.27 7.90 37.54
C GLY A 577 -0.28 6.83 36.45
N THR A 578 0.33 5.68 36.72
CA THR A 578 0.37 4.52 35.82
C THR A 578 -0.68 3.45 36.19
N GLY A 579 -1.43 3.65 37.27
CA GLY A 579 -2.49 2.76 37.74
C GLY A 579 -3.85 3.03 37.07
N ASN A 580 -4.94 2.58 37.69
CA ASN A 580 -6.31 2.78 37.18
C ASN A 580 -6.94 4.13 37.54
N THR A 581 -6.25 5.01 38.27
CA THR A 581 -6.74 6.33 38.69
C THR A 581 -6.02 7.48 37.98
N GLY A 582 -6.58 8.70 38.01
CA GLY A 582 -5.98 9.89 37.41
C GLY A 582 -6.36 10.15 35.95
N TRP A 583 -7.47 9.57 35.49
CA TRP A 583 -8.14 9.94 34.25
C TRP A 583 -8.94 11.23 34.42
N GLN A 584 -8.89 12.08 33.40
CA GLN A 584 -9.62 13.34 33.35
C GLN A 584 -10.37 13.43 32.03
N VAL A 585 -11.55 14.06 32.04
CA VAL A 585 -12.31 14.29 30.81
C VAL A 585 -11.70 15.45 30.03
N GLY A 586 -11.54 15.27 28.72
CA GLY A 586 -11.04 16.30 27.81
C GLY A 586 -12.05 17.42 27.60
N PRO A 587 -11.59 18.64 27.27
CA PRO A 587 -12.45 19.81 27.09
C PRO A 587 -13.44 19.67 25.92
N GLU A 588 -13.16 18.79 24.97
CA GLU A 588 -14.02 18.50 23.81
C GLU A 588 -15.13 17.48 24.08
N ALA A 589 -15.27 16.98 25.32
CA ALA A 589 -16.25 15.96 25.64
C ALA A 589 -17.69 16.41 25.37
N ASP A 590 -18.46 15.51 24.76
CA ASP A 590 -19.84 15.72 24.36
C ASP A 590 -20.71 14.52 24.77
N ALA A 591 -21.70 14.78 25.62
CA ALA A 591 -22.65 13.76 26.06
C ALA A 591 -23.59 13.27 24.94
N GLY A 592 -23.69 14.00 23.83
CA GLY A 592 -24.79 13.88 22.88
C GLY A 592 -26.13 14.30 23.49
N TRP A 593 -27.20 14.27 22.69
CA TRP A 593 -28.56 14.51 23.20
C TRP A 593 -29.10 13.27 23.93
N ARG A 594 -29.54 13.48 25.17
CA ARG A 594 -30.03 12.45 26.10
C ARG A 594 -31.48 12.70 26.43
N ASP A 595 -32.32 11.69 26.26
CA ASP A 595 -33.74 11.76 26.60
C ASP A 595 -33.90 11.74 28.13
N ILE A 596 -34.51 12.81 28.64
CA ILE A 596 -34.82 13.01 30.06
C ILE A 596 -36.31 13.22 30.30
N SER A 597 -37.16 12.81 29.36
CA SER A 597 -38.62 12.94 29.45
C SER A 597 -39.20 12.26 30.70
N SER A 598 -38.53 11.23 31.21
CA SER A 598 -38.88 10.53 32.46
C SER A 598 -38.62 11.35 33.74
N LEU A 599 -37.75 12.36 33.71
CA LEU A 599 -37.39 13.20 34.87
C LEU A 599 -38.40 14.33 35.13
N LEU A 600 -39.40 14.48 34.26
CA LEU A 600 -40.46 15.47 34.39
C LEU A 600 -41.45 15.08 35.49
N ASN A 601 -41.81 16.01 36.37
CA ASN A 601 -42.72 15.75 37.50
C ASN A 601 -44.11 15.20 37.09
N THR A 602 -44.78 14.51 38.02
CA THR A 602 -46.10 13.87 37.83
C THR A 602 -47.23 14.82 38.25
N GLY A 603 -47.78 15.56 37.29
CA GLY A 603 -48.96 16.42 37.49
C GLY A 603 -49.74 16.74 36.21
N VAL A 604 -49.45 16.07 35.09
CA VAL A 604 -50.04 16.35 33.77
C VAL A 604 -50.33 15.03 33.06
N ALA A 605 -51.47 14.92 32.38
CA ALA A 605 -51.66 13.93 31.33
C ALA A 605 -50.70 14.26 30.18
N LYS A 606 -49.51 13.68 30.22
CA LYS A 606 -48.49 13.82 29.17
C LYS A 606 -48.81 12.87 28.02
N SER A 607 -48.66 13.32 26.78
CA SER A 607 -48.24 12.39 25.73
C SER A 607 -46.75 12.11 25.99
N ALA A 608 -46.45 11.14 26.85
CA ALA A 608 -45.07 10.80 27.24
C ALA A 608 -44.40 9.96 26.15
N SER A 609 -44.23 10.53 24.95
CA SER A 609 -43.34 9.95 23.95
C SER A 609 -41.88 10.28 24.30
N SER A 610 -40.96 9.39 23.93
CA SER A 610 -39.53 9.68 23.97
C SER A 610 -39.21 10.99 23.24
N GLY A 611 -38.27 11.78 23.76
CA GLY A 611 -37.84 13.04 23.17
C GLY A 611 -38.65 14.29 23.56
N ALA A 612 -39.59 14.20 24.51
CA ALA A 612 -40.34 15.36 25.03
C ALA A 612 -39.47 16.34 25.85
N ALA A 613 -38.41 15.84 26.47
CA ALA A 613 -37.33 16.64 27.02
C ALA A 613 -35.99 15.96 26.74
N ALA A 614 -35.04 16.72 26.21
CA ALA A 614 -33.70 16.23 25.93
C ALA A 614 -32.65 17.20 26.47
N LEU A 615 -31.52 16.68 26.91
CA LEU A 615 -30.38 17.48 27.35
C LEU A 615 -29.09 17.05 26.67
N CYS A 616 -28.14 17.96 26.51
CA CYS A 616 -26.77 17.63 26.14
C CYS A 616 -25.79 18.43 27.01
N ARG A 617 -24.55 17.95 27.11
CA ARG A 617 -23.44 18.68 27.73
C ARG A 617 -22.28 18.64 26.75
N THR A 618 -21.71 19.80 26.44
CA THR A 618 -20.49 19.94 25.63
C THR A 618 -19.51 20.78 26.44
N GLY A 619 -18.37 20.21 26.82
CA GLY A 619 -17.47 20.80 27.80
C GLY A 619 -18.20 21.11 29.12
N ASP A 620 -18.25 22.38 29.53
CA ASP A 620 -18.96 22.82 30.73
C ASP A 620 -20.34 23.42 30.45
N VAL A 621 -20.76 23.47 29.18
CA VAL A 621 -22.06 24.00 28.79
C VAL A 621 -23.07 22.86 28.72
N VAL A 622 -24.18 23.00 29.44
CA VAL A 622 -25.34 22.11 29.34
C VAL A 622 -26.43 22.85 28.59
N GLN A 623 -27.05 22.18 27.62
CA GLN A 623 -28.24 22.66 26.95
C GLN A 623 -29.40 21.70 27.20
N VAL A 624 -30.61 22.25 27.30
CA VAL A 624 -31.83 21.48 27.47
C VAL A 624 -32.90 21.98 26.51
N HIS A 625 -33.51 21.04 25.82
CA HIS A 625 -34.62 21.24 24.91
C HIS A 625 -35.89 20.63 25.52
N PHE A 626 -36.96 21.40 25.43
CA PHE A 626 -38.27 21.02 25.94
C PHE A 626 -39.31 21.14 24.84
N ASN A 627 -40.07 20.06 24.62
CA ASN A 627 -41.19 20.01 23.70
C ASN A 627 -42.31 19.17 24.33
N VAL A 628 -43.27 19.82 24.99
CA VAL A 628 -44.31 19.12 25.75
C VAL A 628 -45.68 19.66 25.40
N THR A 629 -46.61 18.75 25.09
CA THR A 629 -48.04 19.06 24.98
C THR A 629 -48.68 18.97 26.36
N ILE A 630 -49.31 20.05 26.81
CA ILE A 630 -49.95 20.15 28.12
C ILE A 630 -51.46 20.41 27.97
N SER A 631 -52.25 19.85 28.88
CA SER A 631 -53.69 20.10 29.00
C SER A 631 -53.98 21.44 29.70
N ALA A 632 -55.19 21.97 29.53
CA ALA A 632 -55.63 23.19 30.21
C ALA A 632 -55.41 23.10 31.73
N GLY A 633 -54.84 24.15 32.33
CA GLY A 633 -54.63 24.24 33.78
C GLY A 633 -53.53 23.32 34.34
N SER A 634 -52.77 22.62 33.48
CA SER A 634 -51.72 21.70 33.88
C SER A 634 -50.34 22.37 33.95
N VAL A 635 -49.47 21.88 34.84
CA VAL A 635 -48.11 22.38 35.03
C VAL A 635 -47.09 21.23 34.97
N THR A 636 -46.15 21.29 34.02
CA THR A 636 -45.01 20.37 33.96
C THR A 636 -43.74 21.11 34.37
N GLN A 637 -42.91 20.48 35.21
CA GLN A 637 -41.65 21.06 35.67
C GLN A 637 -40.49 20.08 35.57
N LEU A 638 -39.32 20.64 35.27
CA LEU A 638 -38.02 20.03 35.56
C LEU A 638 -37.33 20.83 36.65
N THR A 639 -37.01 20.14 37.74
CA THR A 639 -36.33 20.72 38.90
C THR A 639 -34.85 20.36 38.86
N SER A 640 -33.95 21.25 39.28
CA SER A 640 -32.51 20.94 39.29
C SER A 640 -32.13 19.73 40.16
N GLY A 641 -32.92 19.39 41.19
CA GLY A 641 -32.72 18.17 41.98
C GLY A 641 -33.02 16.88 41.21
N ALA A 642 -33.85 16.95 40.16
CA ALA A 642 -34.18 15.84 39.29
C ALA A 642 -33.18 15.67 38.14
N LEU A 643 -32.37 16.70 37.83
CA LEU A 643 -31.32 16.60 36.82
C LEU A 643 -30.24 15.59 37.25
N PRO A 644 -29.73 14.77 36.32
CA PRO A 644 -28.62 13.87 36.58
C PRO A 644 -27.40 14.63 37.10
N THR A 645 -26.68 14.04 38.06
CA THR A 645 -25.36 14.55 38.48
C THR A 645 -24.45 14.65 37.26
N GLY A 646 -23.72 15.75 37.12
CA GLY A 646 -22.91 16.03 35.93
C GLY A 646 -23.58 16.96 34.91
N PHE A 647 -24.85 17.30 35.10
CA PHE A 647 -25.59 18.21 34.22
C PHE A 647 -26.24 19.36 34.98
N ARG A 648 -25.98 19.48 36.30
CA ARG A 648 -26.67 20.46 37.12
C ARG A 648 -26.07 21.85 36.93
N PRO A 649 -26.88 22.91 36.92
CA PRO A 649 -26.39 24.27 36.82
C PRO A 649 -25.43 24.64 37.96
N SER A 650 -24.36 25.38 37.63
CA SER A 650 -23.42 25.86 38.62
C SER A 650 -24.08 26.81 39.60
N SER A 651 -23.71 26.68 40.87
CA SER A 651 -24.12 27.60 41.94
C SER A 651 -23.48 28.99 41.82
N LYS A 652 -22.52 29.19 40.90
CA LYS A 652 -21.60 30.34 40.88
C LYS A 652 -21.83 31.34 39.73
N VAL A 653 -22.63 31.02 38.72
CA VAL A 653 -22.77 31.85 37.49
C VAL A 653 -24.24 32.18 37.20
N PRO A 654 -24.59 33.42 36.82
CA PRO A 654 -25.92 33.76 36.32
C PRO A 654 -26.25 32.95 35.05
N ILE A 655 -27.41 32.31 35.02
CA ILE A 655 -27.85 31.47 33.89
C ILE A 655 -28.24 32.37 32.72
N GLY A 656 -27.67 32.15 31.53
CA GLY A 656 -28.14 32.73 30.28
C GLY A 656 -29.39 31.99 29.79
N ILE A 657 -30.57 32.38 30.28
CA ILE A 657 -31.85 31.81 29.83
C ILE A 657 -32.28 32.54 28.54
N VAL A 658 -32.24 31.85 27.40
CA VAL A 658 -32.85 32.33 26.14
C VAL A 658 -34.08 31.46 25.84
N GLY A 659 -35.25 31.86 26.33
CA GLY A 659 -36.50 31.17 26.05
C GLY A 659 -37.21 31.78 24.83
N VAL A 660 -37.26 31.06 23.70
CA VAL A 660 -38.24 31.33 22.64
C VAL A 660 -39.41 30.40 22.87
N SER A 661 -40.52 30.92 23.42
CA SER A 661 -41.75 30.14 23.60
C SER A 661 -42.66 30.30 22.39
N THR A 662 -42.92 29.23 21.65
CA THR A 662 -44.05 29.17 20.72
C THR A 662 -45.13 28.28 21.33
N ALA A 663 -46.32 28.84 21.53
CA ALA A 663 -47.51 28.09 21.93
C ALA A 663 -48.48 28.07 20.75
N SER A 664 -48.77 26.89 20.21
CA SER A 664 -49.83 26.71 19.21
C SER A 664 -51.08 26.18 19.91
N SER A 665 -52.00 27.07 20.28
CA SER A 665 -53.40 26.71 20.51
C SER A 665 -54.26 27.41 19.46
N ALA A 666 -55.32 26.76 19.01
CA ALA A 666 -56.23 27.24 17.96
C ALA A 666 -57.04 28.50 18.33
N ASP A 667 -56.70 29.21 19.41
CA ASP A 667 -57.34 30.45 19.82
C ASP A 667 -56.28 31.39 20.44
N ALA A 668 -56.00 32.49 19.74
CA ALA A 668 -54.86 33.37 19.93
C ALA A 668 -55.11 34.47 20.98
N SER A 669 -55.54 34.09 22.19
CA SER A 669 -55.58 35.01 23.33
C SER A 669 -55.19 34.31 24.64
N LEU A 670 -53.94 33.87 24.71
CA LEU A 670 -53.34 33.46 25.97
C LEU A 670 -52.38 34.56 26.45
N GLY A 671 -52.75 35.20 27.56
CA GLY A 671 -51.75 35.73 28.49
C GLY A 671 -50.93 34.56 29.04
N THR A 672 -49.97 34.07 28.26
CA THR A 672 -48.98 33.11 28.74
C THR A 672 -48.05 33.84 29.68
N THR A 673 -48.31 33.74 30.98
CA THR A 673 -47.22 33.91 31.94
C THR A 673 -46.39 32.64 31.87
N ALA A 674 -45.53 32.50 30.85
CA ALA A 674 -44.34 31.67 31.00
C ALA A 674 -43.45 32.41 32.00
N ALA A 675 -43.77 32.31 33.30
CA ALA A 675 -42.89 32.81 34.34
C ALA A 675 -41.65 31.93 34.35
N LEU A 676 -40.66 32.27 33.52
CA LEU A 676 -39.28 31.84 33.66
C LEU A 676 -38.71 32.56 34.90
N GLY A 677 -39.14 32.14 36.08
CA GLY A 677 -38.73 32.70 37.35
C GLY A 677 -37.38 32.13 37.78
N TYR A 678 -36.31 32.91 37.65
CA TYR A 678 -35.04 32.65 38.31
C TYR A 678 -35.12 33.14 39.77
N TYR A 679 -35.25 32.22 40.73
CA TYR A 679 -35.03 32.53 42.14
C TYR A 679 -33.55 32.27 42.46
N ALA A 680 -32.74 33.33 42.40
CA ALA A 680 -31.29 33.29 42.61
C ALA A 680 -30.87 32.92 44.04
N GLN A 681 -31.79 32.71 44.97
CA GLN A 681 -31.50 32.55 46.37
C GLN A 681 -32.36 31.41 46.93
N ALA A 682 -31.72 30.26 47.19
CA ALA A 682 -32.27 28.96 47.62
C ALA A 682 -32.80 28.02 46.51
N SER A 683 -32.21 26.82 46.45
CA SER A 683 -32.57 25.63 45.64
C SER A 683 -34.08 25.45 45.38
N PRO A 684 -34.55 24.93 44.23
CA PRO A 684 -33.90 24.51 42.97
C PRO A 684 -34.27 25.37 41.75
N ILE A 685 -33.51 25.27 40.65
CA ILE A 685 -33.94 25.80 39.34
C ILE A 685 -35.19 25.03 38.92
N ARG A 686 -36.26 25.75 38.59
CA ARG A 686 -37.54 25.19 38.15
C ARG A 686 -37.84 25.68 36.76
N LEU A 687 -37.67 24.79 35.79
CA LEU A 687 -38.09 25.04 34.43
C LEU A 687 -39.55 24.62 34.32
N THR A 688 -40.46 25.59 34.19
CA THR A 688 -41.91 25.37 34.31
C THR A 688 -42.61 25.71 33.01
N ALA A 689 -43.41 24.77 32.50
CA ALA A 689 -44.36 25.00 31.42
C ALA A 689 -45.79 24.92 31.96
N SER A 690 -46.56 25.99 31.79
CA SER A 690 -47.97 26.07 32.16
C SER A 690 -48.76 26.84 31.10
N ALA A 691 -49.94 26.35 30.74
CA ALA A 691 -50.83 27.02 29.80
C ALA A 691 -52.28 27.02 30.32
N PRO A 692 -53.01 28.14 30.16
CA PRO A 692 -54.43 28.19 30.51
C PRO A 692 -55.29 27.27 29.64
N ASN A 693 -54.89 27.04 28.39
CA ASN A 693 -55.56 26.19 27.40
C ASN A 693 -54.64 25.04 26.92
N PRO A 694 -55.18 23.96 26.33
CA PRO A 694 -54.35 22.87 25.80
C PRO A 694 -53.48 23.34 24.64
N GLY A 695 -52.20 22.93 24.63
CA GLY A 695 -51.27 23.30 23.56
C GLY A 695 -49.87 22.71 23.74
N THR A 696 -49.07 22.78 22.68
CA THR A 696 -47.65 22.40 22.70
C THR A 696 -46.80 23.59 23.11
N VAL A 697 -45.93 23.39 24.07
CA VAL A 697 -44.97 24.38 24.57
C VAL A 697 -43.57 23.90 24.21
N THR A 698 -42.86 24.69 23.41
CA THR A 698 -41.45 24.44 23.05
C THR A 698 -40.57 25.56 23.59
N TRP A 699 -39.44 25.21 24.22
CA TRP A 699 -38.41 26.18 24.62
C TRP A 699 -37.05 25.50 24.83
N THR A 700 -35.99 26.29 24.88
CA THR A 700 -34.61 25.84 25.13
C THR A 700 -33.99 26.64 26.27
N ALA A 701 -33.04 26.04 26.99
CA ALA A 701 -32.22 26.73 27.97
C ALA A 701 -30.77 26.22 27.92
N SER A 702 -29.83 27.06 28.36
CA SER A 702 -28.44 26.68 28.48
C SER A 702 -27.82 27.25 29.74
N TRP A 703 -26.87 26.52 30.34
CA TRP A 703 -26.16 26.94 31.55
C TRP A 703 -24.77 26.35 31.61
N ILE A 704 -23.92 26.92 32.47
CA ILE A 704 -22.64 26.33 32.84
C ILE A 704 -22.85 25.38 34.02
N THR A 705 -22.21 24.21 33.99
CA THR A 705 -22.15 23.27 35.11
C THR A 705 -20.75 23.24 35.70
N ASP A 706 -20.65 23.17 37.04
CA ASP A 706 -19.42 22.88 37.77
C ASP A 706 -19.40 21.45 38.32
N ASP A 707 -20.41 20.64 37.98
CA ASP A 707 -20.41 19.22 38.30
C ASP A 707 -19.29 18.51 37.52
N ALA A 708 -18.63 17.56 38.18
CA ALA A 708 -17.77 16.60 37.50
C ALA A 708 -18.57 15.82 36.44
N TRP A 709 -17.91 15.46 35.34
CA TRP A 709 -18.51 14.59 34.32
C TRP A 709 -18.97 13.27 34.96
N PRO A 710 -20.18 12.78 34.63
CA PRO A 710 -20.70 11.58 35.25
C PRO A 710 -19.97 10.32 34.76
N ALA A 711 -19.91 9.31 35.62
CA ALA A 711 -19.29 8.02 35.27
C ALA A 711 -20.05 7.26 34.15
N SER A 712 -21.33 7.60 33.94
CA SER A 712 -22.20 7.07 32.89
C SER A 712 -23.14 8.15 32.37
N LEU A 713 -23.40 8.17 31.06
CA LEU A 713 -24.35 9.10 30.46
C LEU A 713 -25.79 8.76 30.88
N PRO A 714 -26.63 9.76 31.22
CA PRO A 714 -27.99 9.55 31.70
C PRO A 714 -28.97 9.27 30.57
N GLY A 715 -30.07 8.57 30.84
CA GLY A 715 -31.14 8.31 29.86
C GLY A 715 -30.68 7.49 28.64
N SER A 716 -31.55 7.37 27.63
CA SER A 716 -31.18 6.86 26.30
C SER A 716 -30.73 8.02 25.40
N ALA A 717 -30.02 7.72 24.30
CA ALA A 717 -29.84 8.71 23.24
C ALA A 717 -31.22 9.17 22.73
N ALA A 718 -31.41 10.48 22.59
CA ALA A 718 -32.67 11.11 22.20
C ALA A 718 -32.92 11.07 20.68
#